data_AF-A0A7C4PTQ9-F1
#
_entry.id   AF-A0A7C4PTQ9-F1
#
_cell.length_a   1.000
_cell.length_b   1.000
_cell.length_c   1.000
_cell.angle_alpha   90.00
_cell.angle_beta   90.00
_cell.angle_gamma   90.00
#
_symmetry.space_group_name_H-M   'P 1'
#
loop_
_entity.id
_entity.type
_entity.pdbx_description
1 polymer ?
#
loop_
_entity_poly.entity_id
_entity_poly.type
_entity_poly.pdbx_seq_one_letter_code
_entity_poly.pdbx_strand_id
1 'polypeptide(L)'
;MNTPIPIRLRPLAVLTLLASLAISCQDAPVREDVVGLRVEVGYPAGLGLEQLRFLVIHQRTVYREPILRPDPPRALSEQGEQLVFIFPDEMAGQDVTVRVDGLAAGQVKASGAGTARLQANRLTTVAITLGAAATCGDGTLSATLEECDDGDIEPGNGCSAICLVEEGWRCDQGSPTACFRCGDGHCDAGEDLCNCPGDCGIAVCGDGSCCLRGGENSCSCPQDCQEGVCGDGLCCVSAGENTCNCQLDCGMEICGNAVCCAGSGETATNCRGDCAFGCGDGACLDGENACSCPLDCGAGECGDGICCAADHEDRCTCADDCGQGSCGDGACCVAAGENPCSCPADCGASACPDEVCCPEEAENRCTCPADCGAGECGDSICCTITGETEANCASDCQAVCPDGRCTTGEDLCSCPQDCAGARCGDGSCCAAGGENRCTCAYDCGPSACGDGVCCNARGEDRCTCLQDCGAGACGDGICCAAAGEDHCTCETDCGGGSCGDGTCCARTGETPCSCPGDCGNPICGDNDCCLQANENTCTCPGDCSGTSTCGDGVCCAQTGEDKCTCPGDCPGGGCGDNLCCRPRQEDTCTCPLDCGAGTCGDHICCEAAGENGTICPQDCGCGSGSCDAGEDVCNCSQDCSGATCGDGRCCKAGGEDPCACPADCGASLCGDTVCCAATGENPCACPADCPGARCGDNVCCDATGEDACNCPGDCPGGRCGDDICCSAAGEDRCNCPGDCPGGRCGDGICCAATGEDGTSCPGDCGACPNTASGLWLSTSADVSNSGVAGLPSWTAGDALGLADPGLALEPGGSAGTLTRAFQLSAFAADGQADLDGLHRVSRNLTIGTTNPAQLLAGDLLLSTADAETLGGVAVSRNDVVLFRPASPGDYSAGAFSILFDGQYVVINSSGNNLSAFTLVERDVALPDITLPAGTLLFTQTGSVQRKNLYSYVPTSLGPGSTQGSRAILLSLIPLGVPTSNPLSGLDIIEECRVIGGETLPAGRLLLSIPVSGRLSGMSEDLKPQDVAEVTLTATGSEAAGTARLLLRGADLGLDSAAESLDALSIQP
;
A
#
# COMPACT_ATOMS: atom_id res chain seq x y z
N MET A 1 -46.73 -58.36 -10.72
CA MET A 1 -46.66 -57.33 -9.66
C MET A 1 -45.24 -57.38 -9.15
N ASN A 2 -44.48 -56.33 -9.44
CA ASN A 2 -43.03 -56.38 -9.55
C ASN A 2 -42.34 -56.17 -8.20
N THR A 3 -41.51 -57.14 -7.84
CA THR A 3 -40.45 -57.06 -6.84
C THR A 3 -39.19 -57.75 -7.41
N PRO A 4 -37.99 -57.42 -6.89
CA PRO A 4 -36.74 -57.37 -7.64
C PRO A 4 -35.82 -58.58 -7.39
N ILE A 5 -34.99 -58.97 -8.39
CA ILE A 5 -33.84 -59.90 -8.26
C ILE A 5 -32.75 -59.54 -9.32
N PRO A 6 -31.45 -59.76 -9.03
CA PRO A 6 -30.28 -59.04 -9.59
C PRO A 6 -29.49 -59.86 -10.63
N ILE A 7 -28.46 -59.28 -11.28
CA ILE A 7 -27.48 -60.07 -12.06
C ILE A 7 -26.04 -59.60 -11.83
N ARG A 8 -25.26 -60.48 -11.19
CA ARG A 8 -23.80 -60.60 -11.27
C ARG A 8 -23.38 -61.09 -12.65
N LEU A 9 -22.17 -60.77 -13.10
CA LEU A 9 -21.23 -61.76 -13.67
C LEU A 9 -19.79 -61.20 -13.70
N ARG A 10 -18.89 -61.90 -13.01
CA ARG A 10 -17.42 -61.84 -13.22
C ARG A 10 -17.02 -62.86 -14.33
N PRO A 11 -15.72 -63.19 -14.53
CA PRO A 11 -14.90 -62.82 -15.68
C PRO A 11 -14.62 -64.02 -16.61
N LEU A 12 -14.09 -63.82 -17.83
CA LEU A 12 -13.04 -64.69 -18.39
C LEU A 12 -12.45 -64.07 -19.65
N ALA A 13 -11.14 -64.25 -19.78
CA ALA A 13 -10.25 -63.70 -20.77
C ALA A 13 -10.29 -64.43 -22.14
N VAL A 14 -9.53 -63.85 -23.07
CA VAL A 14 -8.67 -64.52 -24.08
C VAL A 14 -9.02 -64.24 -25.56
N LEU A 15 -8.12 -63.47 -26.17
CA LEU A 15 -7.58 -63.49 -27.54
C LEU A 15 -8.35 -62.84 -28.73
N THR A 16 -7.69 -61.77 -29.21
CA THR A 16 -7.36 -61.44 -30.61
C THR A 16 -8.49 -61.12 -31.58
N LEU A 17 -8.61 -59.82 -31.93
CA LEU A 17 -8.40 -59.39 -33.32
C LEU A 17 -8.05 -57.89 -33.38
N LEU A 18 -6.81 -57.58 -33.77
CA LEU A 18 -6.41 -56.29 -34.30
C LEU A 18 -7.05 -56.14 -35.69
N ALA A 19 -7.96 -55.17 -35.86
CA ALA A 19 -8.25 -54.55 -37.15
C ALA A 19 -9.04 -53.24 -36.92
N SER A 20 -8.31 -52.14 -36.92
CA SER A 20 -8.68 -50.82 -37.46
C SER A 20 -10.14 -50.63 -37.90
N LEU A 21 -10.93 -49.96 -37.04
CA LEU A 21 -12.07 -49.14 -37.47
C LEU A 21 -11.70 -47.67 -37.25
N ALA A 22 -11.42 -46.97 -38.35
CA ALA A 22 -11.52 -45.52 -38.40
C ALA A 22 -13.00 -45.16 -38.27
N ILE A 23 -13.43 -44.73 -37.08
CA ILE A 23 -14.73 -44.09 -36.90
C ILE A 23 -14.53 -42.62 -37.25
N SER A 24 -15.07 -42.24 -38.40
CA SER A 24 -15.30 -40.85 -38.78
C SER A 24 -16.24 -40.22 -37.75
N CYS A 25 -15.76 -39.24 -36.97
CA CYS A 25 -16.63 -38.35 -36.20
C CYS A 25 -17.30 -37.37 -37.15
N GLN A 26 -18.39 -37.79 -37.78
CA GLN A 26 -19.37 -36.87 -38.37
C GLN A 26 -20.67 -37.00 -37.58
N ASP A 27 -21.06 -35.86 -37.01
CA ASP A 27 -22.38 -35.52 -36.46
C ASP A 27 -22.90 -36.38 -35.30
N ALA A 28 -22.35 -36.11 -34.10
CA ALA A 28 -23.11 -36.38 -32.88
C ALA A 28 -24.30 -35.38 -32.82
N PRO A 29 -25.55 -35.85 -32.57
CA PRO A 29 -26.68 -34.94 -32.42
C PRO A 29 -26.45 -34.04 -31.21
N VAL A 30 -26.30 -32.73 -31.47
CA VAL A 30 -26.22 -31.72 -30.42
C VAL A 30 -27.58 -31.65 -29.72
N ARG A 31 -27.57 -31.76 -28.39
CA ARG A 31 -28.77 -31.53 -27.58
C ARG A 31 -29.16 -30.05 -27.69
N GLU A 32 -30.38 -29.77 -28.12
CA GLU A 32 -30.89 -28.39 -28.29
C GLU A 32 -31.38 -27.79 -26.95
N ASP A 33 -31.43 -28.59 -25.88
CA ASP A 33 -31.87 -28.25 -24.53
C ASP A 33 -30.71 -27.95 -23.57
N VAL A 34 -29.66 -27.28 -24.05
CA VAL A 34 -28.48 -26.85 -23.27
C VAL A 34 -28.29 -25.35 -23.41
N VAL A 35 -27.64 -24.70 -22.45
CA VAL A 35 -27.15 -23.33 -22.63
C VAL A 35 -26.00 -23.38 -23.65
N GLY A 36 -26.23 -22.84 -24.84
CA GLY A 36 -25.25 -22.95 -25.92
C GLY A 36 -25.39 -21.83 -26.95
N LEU A 37 -24.33 -21.67 -27.75
CA LEU A 37 -24.28 -20.74 -28.86
C LEU A 37 -23.90 -21.48 -30.15
N ARG A 38 -24.77 -21.45 -31.14
CA ARG A 38 -24.49 -21.86 -32.52
C ARG A 38 -24.01 -20.64 -33.30
N VAL A 39 -22.77 -20.67 -33.75
CA VAL A 39 -22.18 -19.64 -34.60
C VAL A 39 -22.24 -20.11 -36.04
N GLU A 40 -22.96 -19.37 -36.87
CA GLU A 40 -23.04 -19.58 -38.32
C GLU A 40 -22.19 -18.53 -39.02
N VAL A 41 -21.12 -18.95 -39.72
CA VAL A 41 -20.16 -18.04 -40.34
C VAL A 41 -20.36 -18.01 -41.85
N GLY A 42 -20.65 -16.83 -42.38
CA GLY A 42 -20.66 -16.54 -43.81
C GLY A 42 -19.46 -15.70 -44.22
N TYR A 43 -18.90 -15.93 -45.41
CA TYR A 43 -17.82 -15.11 -45.97
C TYR A 43 -17.94 -15.04 -47.51
N PRO A 44 -17.46 -13.95 -48.13
CA PRO A 44 -17.52 -13.78 -49.59
C PRO A 44 -16.63 -14.80 -50.32
N ALA A 45 -17.10 -15.24 -51.49
CA ALA A 45 -16.35 -16.16 -52.35
C ALA A 45 -15.06 -15.51 -52.87
N GLY A 46 -13.96 -16.28 -52.90
CA GLY A 46 -12.67 -15.83 -53.46
C GLY A 46 -11.60 -15.40 -52.45
N LEU A 47 -11.87 -15.47 -51.13
CA LEU A 47 -10.88 -15.14 -50.08
C LEU A 47 -9.82 -16.23 -49.82
N GLY A 48 -10.01 -17.44 -50.35
CA GLY A 48 -9.05 -18.55 -50.21
C GLY A 48 -8.83 -19.01 -48.76
N LEU A 49 -9.85 -18.88 -47.90
CA LEU A 49 -9.76 -19.24 -46.48
C LEU A 49 -9.57 -20.76 -46.28
N GLU A 50 -8.70 -21.11 -45.35
CA GLU A 50 -8.32 -22.49 -45.00
C GLU A 50 -8.68 -22.84 -43.54
N GLN A 51 -8.85 -21.83 -42.69
CA GLN A 51 -9.26 -21.98 -41.30
C GLN A 51 -10.07 -20.77 -40.82
N LEU A 52 -10.88 -20.98 -39.79
CA LEU A 52 -11.54 -19.97 -38.98
C LEU A 52 -10.99 -20.05 -37.56
N ARG A 53 -10.59 -18.91 -37.00
CA ARG A 53 -10.24 -18.74 -35.59
C ARG A 53 -11.42 -18.11 -34.88
N PHE A 54 -11.95 -18.80 -33.88
CA PHE A 54 -13.06 -18.32 -33.05
C PHE A 54 -12.53 -17.87 -31.70
N LEU A 55 -12.79 -16.60 -31.35
CA LEU A 55 -12.59 -16.03 -30.02
C LEU A 55 -13.95 -15.77 -29.39
N VAL A 56 -14.15 -16.26 -28.17
CA VAL A 56 -15.37 -16.02 -27.38
C VAL A 56 -15.01 -15.07 -26.25
N ILE A 57 -15.67 -13.93 -26.20
CA ILE A 57 -15.40 -12.81 -25.30
C ILE A 57 -16.62 -12.63 -24.39
N HIS A 58 -16.38 -12.60 -23.08
CA HIS A 58 -17.39 -12.29 -22.07
C HIS A 58 -16.80 -11.24 -21.13
N GLN A 59 -17.51 -10.14 -20.86
CA GLN A 59 -17.04 -9.05 -19.99
C GLN A 59 -15.61 -8.58 -20.32
N ARG A 60 -15.30 -8.36 -21.61
CA ARG A 60 -13.98 -7.94 -22.13
C ARG A 60 -12.81 -8.90 -21.87
N THR A 61 -13.07 -10.12 -21.40
CA THR A 61 -12.06 -11.16 -21.26
C THR A 61 -12.34 -12.32 -22.20
N VAL A 62 -11.28 -12.99 -22.63
CA VAL A 62 -11.39 -14.20 -23.46
C VAL A 62 -11.89 -15.34 -22.57
N TYR A 63 -13.11 -15.80 -22.84
CA TYR A 63 -13.76 -16.86 -22.06
C TYR A 63 -13.06 -18.23 -22.24
N ARG A 64 -12.36 -18.43 -23.37
CA ARG A 64 -11.64 -19.66 -23.71
C ARG A 64 -10.57 -19.36 -24.77
N GLU A 65 -9.46 -20.08 -24.70
CA GLU A 65 -8.48 -20.23 -25.78
C GLU A 65 -9.08 -20.26 -27.21
N PRO A 66 -8.49 -19.51 -28.16
CA PRO A 66 -8.92 -19.45 -29.54
C PRO A 66 -9.03 -20.84 -30.19
N ILE A 67 -10.18 -21.12 -30.79
CA ILE A 67 -10.41 -22.41 -31.47
C ILE A 67 -10.17 -22.25 -32.97
N LEU A 68 -9.26 -23.04 -33.54
CA LEU A 68 -9.07 -23.14 -34.99
C LEU A 68 -9.91 -24.27 -35.58
N ARG A 69 -10.69 -23.97 -36.62
CA ARG A 69 -11.45 -24.97 -37.37
C ARG A 69 -11.42 -24.70 -38.87
N PRO A 70 -11.22 -25.72 -39.71
CA PRO A 70 -10.87 -27.10 -39.38
C PRO A 70 -9.38 -27.24 -39.04
N ASP A 71 -9.07 -28.18 -38.15
CA ASP A 71 -7.70 -28.58 -37.81
C ASP A 71 -7.53 -30.08 -38.15
N PRO A 72 -6.64 -30.47 -39.08
CA PRO A 72 -5.69 -29.63 -39.83
C PRO A 72 -6.36 -28.69 -40.87
N PRO A 73 -5.68 -27.60 -41.30
CA PRO A 73 -6.18 -26.64 -42.27
C PRO A 73 -6.66 -27.29 -43.58
N ARG A 74 -7.80 -26.84 -44.11
CA ARG A 74 -8.33 -27.27 -45.41
C ARG A 74 -9.13 -26.13 -46.05
N ALA A 75 -9.20 -26.08 -47.38
CA ALA A 75 -10.06 -25.11 -48.06
C ALA A 75 -11.52 -25.16 -47.55
N LEU A 76 -12.05 -24.01 -47.11
CA LEU A 76 -13.39 -23.91 -46.57
C LEU A 76 -14.46 -23.88 -47.68
N SER A 77 -15.65 -24.40 -47.40
CA SER A 77 -16.76 -24.47 -48.35
C SER A 77 -17.45 -23.11 -48.52
N GLU A 78 -17.90 -22.75 -49.72
CA GLU A 78 -18.68 -21.50 -49.96
C GLU A 78 -20.08 -21.51 -49.28
N GLN A 79 -20.49 -22.62 -48.68
CA GLN A 79 -21.78 -22.75 -47.96
C GLN A 79 -21.73 -22.28 -46.50
N GLY A 80 -20.60 -21.73 -46.04
CA GLY A 80 -20.38 -21.34 -44.66
C GLY A 80 -19.99 -22.51 -43.76
N GLU A 81 -19.48 -22.19 -42.57
CA GLU A 81 -19.11 -23.16 -41.54
C GLU A 81 -19.89 -22.85 -40.26
N GLN A 82 -20.19 -23.88 -39.47
CA GLN A 82 -20.90 -23.72 -38.20
C GLN A 82 -20.11 -24.33 -37.05
N LEU A 83 -20.16 -23.67 -35.89
CA LEU A 83 -19.56 -24.17 -34.66
C LEU A 83 -20.54 -23.97 -33.50
N VAL A 84 -20.68 -25.00 -32.65
CA VAL A 84 -21.50 -24.92 -31.44
C VAL A 84 -20.59 -24.84 -30.23
N PHE A 85 -20.81 -23.82 -29.40
CA PHE A 85 -20.25 -23.66 -28.07
C PHE A 85 -21.31 -24.05 -27.03
N ILE A 86 -20.92 -24.86 -26.05
CA ILE A 86 -21.77 -25.21 -24.92
C ILE A 86 -21.21 -24.49 -23.69
N PHE A 87 -22.08 -23.81 -22.95
CA PHE A 87 -21.73 -23.04 -21.77
C PHE A 87 -22.35 -23.67 -20.51
N PRO A 88 -21.77 -23.45 -19.33
CA PRO A 88 -22.40 -23.73 -18.04
C PRO A 88 -23.79 -23.08 -17.92
N ASP A 89 -24.69 -23.67 -17.13
CA ASP A 89 -26.07 -23.18 -16.99
C ASP A 89 -26.14 -21.76 -16.38
N GLU A 90 -25.16 -21.39 -15.55
CA GLU A 90 -25.00 -20.05 -14.95
C GLU A 90 -24.75 -18.93 -15.98
N MET A 91 -24.35 -19.28 -17.20
CA MET A 91 -24.16 -18.33 -18.28
C MET A 91 -25.50 -17.95 -18.96
N ALA A 92 -26.61 -18.59 -18.59
CA ALA A 92 -27.92 -18.20 -19.07
C ALA A 92 -28.24 -16.74 -18.67
N GLY A 93 -28.64 -15.94 -19.64
CA GLY A 93 -28.98 -14.53 -19.44
C GLY A 93 -27.81 -13.56 -19.61
N GLN A 94 -26.59 -14.06 -19.82
CA GLN A 94 -25.39 -13.26 -20.09
C GLN A 94 -25.20 -12.99 -21.58
N ASP A 95 -24.59 -11.85 -21.90
CA ASP A 95 -24.18 -11.49 -23.26
C ASP A 95 -22.75 -11.96 -23.53
N VAL A 96 -22.55 -12.59 -24.69
CA VAL A 96 -21.26 -13.10 -25.15
C VAL A 96 -21.03 -12.59 -26.57
N THR A 97 -19.84 -12.07 -26.82
CA THR A 97 -19.39 -11.65 -28.15
C THR A 97 -18.47 -12.71 -28.73
N VAL A 98 -18.68 -13.08 -29.99
CA VAL A 98 -17.79 -13.99 -30.71
C VAL A 98 -17.12 -13.24 -31.84
N ARG A 99 -15.78 -13.16 -31.83
CA ARG A 99 -14.97 -12.71 -32.96
C ARG A 99 -14.54 -13.93 -33.76
N VAL A 100 -14.63 -13.83 -35.09
CA VAL A 100 -14.22 -14.87 -36.03
C VAL A 100 -13.26 -14.27 -37.04
N ASP A 101 -12.06 -14.83 -37.13
CA ASP A 101 -11.06 -14.47 -38.13
C ASP A 101 -10.92 -15.60 -39.16
N GLY A 102 -11.08 -15.25 -40.43
CA GLY A 102 -10.80 -16.11 -41.57
C GLY A 102 -9.32 -16.07 -41.94
N LEU A 103 -8.66 -17.22 -41.90
CA LEU A 103 -7.22 -17.36 -42.15
C LEU A 103 -6.95 -18.03 -43.49
N ALA A 104 -5.94 -17.54 -44.21
CA ALA A 104 -5.33 -18.20 -45.35
C ALA A 104 -3.81 -18.26 -45.15
N ALA A 105 -3.21 -19.45 -45.17
CA ALA A 105 -1.80 -19.65 -44.85
C ALA A 105 -1.36 -19.03 -43.50
N GLY A 106 -2.25 -19.04 -42.49
CA GLY A 106 -2.00 -18.48 -41.17
C GLY A 106 -2.17 -16.96 -41.03
N GLN A 107 -2.49 -16.24 -42.11
CA GLN A 107 -2.76 -14.79 -42.06
C GLN A 107 -4.25 -14.48 -42.05
N VAL A 108 -4.67 -13.50 -41.26
CA VAL A 108 -6.05 -12.98 -41.24
C VAL A 108 -6.35 -12.30 -42.58
N LYS A 109 -7.41 -12.74 -43.27
CA LYS A 109 -7.87 -12.17 -44.55
C LYS A 109 -9.27 -11.55 -44.46
N ALA A 110 -10.03 -11.91 -43.44
CA ALA A 110 -11.35 -11.35 -43.18
C ALA A 110 -11.71 -11.56 -41.71
N SER A 111 -12.39 -10.60 -41.09
CA SER A 111 -12.82 -10.70 -39.69
C SER A 111 -14.30 -10.32 -39.57
N GLY A 112 -14.95 -10.81 -38.52
CA GLY A 112 -16.33 -10.49 -38.20
C GLY A 112 -16.63 -10.79 -36.74
N ALA A 113 -17.62 -10.11 -36.16
CA ALA A 113 -18.05 -10.37 -34.79
C ALA A 113 -19.58 -10.38 -34.67
N GLY A 114 -20.07 -11.02 -33.62
CA GLY A 114 -21.49 -10.99 -33.29
C GLY A 114 -21.70 -11.24 -31.79
N THR A 115 -22.65 -10.48 -31.21
CA THR A 115 -23.04 -10.62 -29.81
C THR A 115 -24.36 -11.38 -29.70
N ALA A 116 -24.45 -12.28 -28.74
CA ALA A 116 -25.65 -13.04 -28.46
C ALA A 116 -25.88 -13.18 -26.96
N ARG A 117 -27.15 -13.04 -26.56
CA ARG A 117 -27.59 -13.34 -25.20
C ARG A 117 -27.88 -14.82 -25.06
N LEU A 118 -27.17 -15.49 -24.16
CA LEU A 118 -27.34 -16.91 -23.90
C LEU A 118 -28.68 -17.17 -23.21
N GLN A 119 -29.36 -18.26 -23.57
CA GLN A 119 -30.67 -18.62 -23.01
C GLN A 119 -30.62 -19.95 -22.25
N ALA A 120 -31.32 -20.02 -21.12
CA ALA A 120 -31.44 -21.24 -20.32
C ALA A 120 -32.08 -22.37 -21.15
N ASN A 121 -31.46 -23.56 -21.13
CA ASN A 121 -31.95 -24.75 -21.84
C ASN A 121 -32.23 -24.53 -23.34
N ARG A 122 -31.49 -23.64 -24.01
CA ARG A 122 -31.67 -23.36 -25.42
C ARG A 122 -30.36 -22.98 -26.10
N LEU A 123 -30.16 -23.58 -27.27
CA LEU A 123 -29.11 -23.18 -28.20
C LEU A 123 -29.49 -21.86 -28.90
N THR A 124 -28.81 -20.77 -28.58
CA THR A 124 -28.95 -19.47 -29.26
C THR A 124 -28.14 -19.50 -30.55
N THR A 125 -28.66 -18.95 -31.65
CA THR A 125 -27.92 -18.85 -32.93
C THR A 125 -27.45 -17.42 -33.17
N VAL A 126 -26.18 -17.24 -33.54
CA VAL A 126 -25.61 -15.98 -34.04
C VAL A 126 -25.04 -16.20 -35.44
N ALA A 127 -25.43 -15.34 -36.37
CA ALA A 127 -24.90 -15.34 -37.74
C ALA A 127 -23.85 -14.23 -37.87
N ILE A 128 -22.63 -14.58 -38.28
CA ILE A 128 -21.50 -13.67 -38.43
C ILE A 128 -21.08 -13.65 -39.89
N THR A 129 -21.00 -12.47 -40.50
CA THR A 129 -20.48 -12.29 -41.87
C THR A 129 -19.09 -11.68 -41.81
N LEU A 130 -18.09 -12.35 -42.38
CA LEU A 130 -16.72 -11.84 -42.41
C LEU A 130 -16.59 -10.72 -43.46
N GLY A 131 -16.03 -9.60 -43.04
CA GLY A 131 -15.81 -8.39 -43.84
C GLY A 131 -14.32 -8.14 -44.12
N ALA A 132 -13.92 -6.87 -44.07
CA ALA A 132 -12.50 -6.50 -44.15
C ALA A 132 -11.71 -7.17 -43.01
N ALA A 133 -10.45 -7.49 -43.25
CA ALA A 133 -9.56 -7.97 -42.20
C ALA A 133 -9.38 -6.86 -41.15
N ALA A 134 -9.55 -7.21 -39.88
CA ALA A 134 -9.16 -6.38 -38.74
C ALA A 134 -8.00 -7.11 -38.07
N THR A 135 -6.81 -6.51 -38.14
CA THR A 135 -5.58 -7.11 -37.63
C THR A 135 -5.12 -6.29 -36.45
N CYS A 136 -5.18 -6.88 -35.26
CA CYS A 136 -4.75 -6.17 -34.07
C CYS A 136 -3.27 -5.79 -34.15
N GLY A 137 -2.96 -4.54 -33.82
CA GLY A 137 -1.62 -3.96 -33.81
C GLY A 137 -1.16 -3.48 -35.18
N ASP A 138 -2.09 -3.14 -36.08
CA ASP A 138 -1.76 -2.56 -37.38
C ASP A 138 -1.87 -1.03 -37.42
N GLY A 139 -2.19 -0.41 -36.27
CA GLY A 139 -2.35 1.03 -36.07
C GLY A 139 -3.65 1.58 -36.63
N THR A 140 -4.58 0.73 -37.10
CA THR A 140 -5.84 1.14 -37.71
C THR A 140 -7.03 0.60 -36.92
N LEU A 141 -7.73 1.48 -36.19
CA LEU A 141 -8.86 1.07 -35.38
C LEU A 141 -10.07 0.62 -36.23
N SER A 142 -10.38 -0.67 -36.19
CA SER A 142 -11.64 -1.18 -36.75
C SER A 142 -12.80 -0.98 -35.78
N ALA A 143 -13.49 0.16 -35.89
CA ALA A 143 -14.55 0.61 -34.97
C ALA A 143 -15.71 -0.39 -34.69
N THR A 144 -15.81 -1.49 -35.44
CA THR A 144 -16.81 -2.56 -35.24
C THR A 144 -16.25 -3.88 -34.72
N LEU A 145 -14.92 -4.05 -34.69
CA LEU A 145 -14.24 -5.30 -34.38
C LEU A 145 -13.12 -5.16 -33.33
N GLU A 146 -12.66 -3.94 -33.08
CA GLU A 146 -11.58 -3.59 -32.16
C GLU A 146 -12.06 -2.45 -31.25
N GLU A 147 -11.74 -2.53 -29.95
CA GLU A 147 -12.03 -1.45 -29.00
C GLU A 147 -10.88 -0.45 -28.92
N CYS A 148 -9.66 -0.87 -29.30
CA CYS A 148 -8.44 -0.09 -29.41
C CYS A 148 -7.53 -0.74 -30.46
N ASP A 149 -6.59 0.01 -31.03
CA ASP A 149 -5.42 -0.48 -31.78
C ASP A 149 -4.33 0.58 -31.71
N ASP A 150 -3.36 0.39 -30.82
CA ASP A 150 -2.26 1.30 -30.52
C ASP A 150 -1.01 1.08 -31.38
N GLY A 151 -1.10 0.17 -32.37
CA GLY A 151 -0.02 -0.09 -33.32
C GLY A 151 0.87 -1.27 -32.97
N ASP A 152 0.59 -2.02 -31.90
CA ASP A 152 1.26 -3.28 -31.59
C ASP A 152 0.33 -4.31 -30.92
N ILE A 153 0.90 -5.41 -30.44
CA ILE A 153 0.19 -6.51 -29.76
C ILE A 153 0.77 -6.77 -28.37
N GLU A 154 1.54 -5.83 -27.84
CA GLU A 154 2.16 -5.93 -26.52
C GLU A 154 1.13 -5.57 -25.45
N PRO A 155 0.73 -6.51 -24.58
CA PRO A 155 -0.22 -6.20 -23.51
C PRO A 155 0.45 -5.32 -22.43
N GLY A 156 -0.36 -4.55 -21.69
CA GLY A 156 0.07 -3.73 -20.55
C GLY A 156 0.23 -2.23 -20.85
N ASN A 157 0.01 -1.80 -22.09
CA ASN A 157 0.01 -0.41 -22.55
C ASN A 157 -1.41 0.15 -22.76
N GLY A 158 -2.44 -0.59 -22.35
CA GLY A 158 -3.84 -0.21 -22.43
C GLY A 158 -4.60 -0.79 -23.61
N CYS A 159 -3.92 -1.33 -24.62
CA CYS A 159 -4.54 -2.15 -25.66
C CYS A 159 -4.03 -3.59 -25.61
N SER A 160 -4.91 -4.54 -25.28
CA SER A 160 -4.50 -5.94 -25.20
C SER A 160 -4.07 -6.50 -26.57
N ALA A 161 -3.32 -7.61 -26.56
CA ALA A 161 -2.91 -8.36 -27.75
C ALA A 161 -4.05 -8.87 -28.67
N ILE A 162 -5.31 -8.63 -28.29
CA ILE A 162 -6.53 -8.95 -29.05
C ILE A 162 -7.39 -7.71 -29.34
N CYS A 163 -6.86 -6.52 -29.09
CA CYS A 163 -7.46 -5.21 -29.36
C CYS A 163 -8.74 -4.95 -28.57
N LEU A 164 -8.73 -5.38 -27.32
CA LEU A 164 -9.65 -4.96 -26.27
C LEU A 164 -8.93 -3.99 -25.32
N VAL A 165 -9.64 -2.95 -24.87
CA VAL A 165 -9.13 -2.02 -23.86
C VAL A 165 -8.89 -2.78 -22.56
N GLU A 166 -7.69 -2.65 -22.01
CA GLU A 166 -7.29 -3.33 -20.78
C GLU A 166 -7.99 -2.76 -19.54
N GLU A 167 -8.09 -3.55 -18.47
CA GLU A 167 -8.77 -3.11 -17.26
C GLU A 167 -8.02 -1.94 -16.61
N GLY A 168 -8.74 -0.87 -16.27
CA GLY A 168 -8.17 0.36 -15.72
C GLY A 168 -7.66 1.35 -16.76
N TRP A 169 -7.59 0.95 -18.03
CA TRP A 169 -7.14 1.82 -19.12
C TRP A 169 -8.32 2.46 -19.85
N ARG A 170 -8.05 3.63 -20.43
CA ARG A 170 -8.96 4.34 -21.32
C ARG A 170 -8.22 4.62 -22.62
N CYS A 171 -8.86 4.30 -23.72
CA CYS A 171 -8.30 4.51 -25.03
C CYS A 171 -9.16 5.52 -25.79
N ASP A 172 -8.51 6.40 -26.55
CA ASP A 172 -9.21 7.32 -27.44
C ASP A 172 -9.85 6.57 -28.64
N GLN A 173 -10.34 7.30 -29.63
CA GLN A 173 -10.85 6.70 -30.87
C GLN A 173 -9.93 7.06 -32.06
N GLY A 174 -8.64 7.27 -31.77
CA GLY A 174 -7.60 7.56 -32.74
C GLY A 174 -7.22 6.36 -33.59
N SER A 175 -6.35 6.60 -34.58
CA SER A 175 -5.70 5.53 -35.35
C SER A 175 -4.28 6.00 -35.70
N PRO A 176 -3.24 5.55 -34.96
CA PRO A 176 -3.30 4.60 -33.84
C PRO A 176 -4.04 5.16 -32.62
N THR A 177 -4.55 4.26 -31.79
CA THR A 177 -5.28 4.56 -30.58
C THR A 177 -4.30 4.91 -29.47
N ALA A 178 -4.52 6.02 -28.77
CA ALA A 178 -3.75 6.37 -27.58
C ALA A 178 -4.50 5.91 -26.33
N CYS A 179 -3.83 5.10 -25.50
CA CYS A 179 -4.37 4.60 -24.24
C CYS A 179 -3.66 5.24 -23.05
N PHE A 180 -4.43 5.61 -22.03
CA PHE A 180 -4.01 6.36 -20.84
C PHE A 180 -4.72 5.82 -19.59
N ARG A 181 -4.17 6.11 -18.41
CA ARG A 181 -4.59 5.50 -17.13
C ARG A 181 -4.87 6.56 -16.07
N CYS A 182 -6.16 6.77 -15.78
CA CYS A 182 -6.57 7.64 -14.68
C CYS A 182 -6.22 7.08 -13.30
N GLY A 183 -5.66 7.93 -12.44
CA GLY A 183 -5.29 7.71 -11.05
C GLY A 183 -3.80 7.47 -10.80
N ASP A 184 -2.92 7.77 -11.77
CA ASP A 184 -1.47 7.61 -11.66
C ASP A 184 -0.70 8.89 -11.27
N GLY A 185 -1.41 10.00 -11.06
CA GLY A 185 -0.89 11.28 -10.59
C GLY A 185 -0.22 12.13 -11.67
N HIS A 186 -0.28 11.77 -12.95
CA HIS A 186 0.20 12.58 -14.07
C HIS A 186 -0.95 12.96 -15.00
N CYS A 187 -0.92 14.18 -15.55
CA CYS A 187 -1.91 14.63 -16.52
C CYS A 187 -1.35 14.51 -17.93
N ASP A 188 -1.59 13.36 -18.55
CA ASP A 188 -1.00 12.98 -19.84
C ASP A 188 -1.76 13.55 -21.06
N ALA A 189 -1.14 13.46 -22.23
CA ALA A 189 -1.72 13.94 -23.48
C ALA A 189 -2.96 13.10 -23.87
N GLY A 190 -4.15 13.66 -23.66
CA GLY A 190 -5.43 12.95 -23.83
C GLY A 190 -6.27 12.99 -22.55
N GLU A 191 -5.65 13.34 -21.44
CA GLU A 191 -6.29 13.56 -20.15
C GLU A 191 -6.63 15.04 -19.95
N ASP A 192 -7.81 15.29 -19.40
CA ASP A 192 -8.26 16.61 -19.00
C ASP A 192 -9.04 16.53 -17.68
N LEU A 193 -9.31 17.70 -17.12
CA LEU A 193 -10.06 17.87 -15.87
C LEU A 193 -11.43 17.16 -15.89
N CYS A 194 -12.02 16.93 -17.08
CA CYS A 194 -13.34 16.35 -17.24
C CYS A 194 -13.32 14.83 -17.52
N ASN A 195 -12.24 14.29 -18.09
CA ASN A 195 -12.14 12.87 -18.45
C ASN A 195 -11.26 12.07 -17.46
N CYS A 196 -10.40 12.76 -16.69
CA CYS A 196 -9.42 12.18 -15.77
C CYS A 196 -9.10 13.11 -14.57
N PRO A 197 -10.09 13.46 -13.73
CA PRO A 197 -9.92 14.43 -12.63
C PRO A 197 -9.02 13.96 -11.48
N GLY A 198 -8.68 12.66 -11.44
CA GLY A 198 -7.77 12.12 -10.42
C GLY A 198 -6.35 12.70 -10.52
N ASP A 199 -5.92 13.01 -11.74
CA ASP A 199 -4.52 13.34 -12.04
C ASP A 199 -4.37 14.76 -12.60
N CYS A 200 -5.38 15.24 -13.36
CA CYS A 200 -5.38 16.58 -13.96
C CYS A 200 -5.93 17.70 -13.05
N GLY A 201 -6.41 17.36 -11.84
CA GLY A 201 -6.90 18.31 -10.84
C GLY A 201 -8.40 18.20 -10.52
N ILE A 202 -8.82 18.86 -9.42
CA ILE A 202 -10.21 18.86 -8.95
C ILE A 202 -11.02 19.86 -9.78
N ALA A 203 -12.22 19.48 -10.23
CA ALA A 203 -13.17 20.36 -10.90
C ALA A 203 -13.61 21.52 -9.97
N VAL A 204 -13.47 22.77 -10.40
CA VAL A 204 -13.75 23.97 -9.59
C VAL A 204 -14.78 24.86 -10.27
N CYS A 205 -15.87 25.14 -9.54
CA CYS A 205 -16.88 26.09 -10.01
C CYS A 205 -16.34 27.51 -10.22
N GLY A 206 -16.67 28.09 -11.38
CA GLY A 206 -16.37 29.44 -11.83
C GLY A 206 -15.22 29.53 -12.83
N ASP A 207 -14.67 28.41 -13.31
CA ASP A 207 -13.55 28.37 -14.26
C ASP A 207 -13.97 28.41 -15.75
N GLY A 208 -15.28 28.36 -16.02
CA GLY A 208 -15.88 28.39 -17.35
C GLY A 208 -15.94 27.04 -18.08
N SER A 209 -15.56 25.93 -17.44
CA SER A 209 -15.63 24.57 -17.98
C SER A 209 -16.63 23.73 -17.18
N CYS A 210 -17.46 22.92 -17.84
CA CYS A 210 -18.47 22.09 -17.17
C CYS A 210 -18.05 20.61 -17.18
N CYS A 211 -17.51 20.12 -16.06
CA CYS A 211 -17.00 18.75 -15.93
C CYS A 211 -17.96 17.79 -15.20
N LEU A 212 -18.92 17.22 -15.93
CA LEU A 212 -19.94 16.27 -15.44
C LEU A 212 -19.40 15.08 -14.64
N ARG A 213 -18.21 14.56 -14.98
CA ARG A 213 -17.57 13.43 -14.26
C ARG A 213 -16.75 13.85 -13.04
N GLY A 214 -16.36 15.12 -12.97
CA GLY A 214 -15.74 15.74 -11.79
C GLY A 214 -16.77 16.17 -10.73
N GLY A 215 -18.06 15.94 -10.99
CA GLY A 215 -19.16 16.27 -10.09
C GLY A 215 -19.84 17.61 -10.39
N GLU A 216 -19.44 18.32 -11.44
CA GLU A 216 -20.05 19.58 -11.87
C GLU A 216 -21.21 19.33 -12.82
N ASN A 217 -22.42 19.71 -12.42
CA ASN A 217 -23.59 19.71 -13.29
C ASN A 217 -24.42 20.97 -13.00
N SER A 218 -25.53 21.14 -13.71
CA SER A 218 -26.48 22.24 -13.55
C SER A 218 -26.98 22.40 -12.10
N CYS A 219 -26.94 21.38 -11.25
CA CYS A 219 -27.36 21.45 -9.85
C CYS A 219 -26.21 21.79 -8.88
N SER A 220 -25.01 21.25 -9.12
CA SER A 220 -23.83 21.41 -8.25
C SER A 220 -22.95 22.60 -8.62
N CYS A 221 -23.00 23.02 -9.89
CA CYS A 221 -22.12 24.03 -10.47
C CYS A 221 -22.79 24.86 -11.59
N PRO A 222 -23.88 25.60 -11.30
CA PRO A 222 -24.68 26.31 -12.31
C PRO A 222 -23.96 27.48 -13.00
N GLN A 223 -22.81 27.93 -12.47
CA GLN A 223 -22.01 29.03 -13.05
C GLN A 223 -21.38 28.61 -14.39
N ASP A 224 -20.84 27.39 -14.49
CA ASP A 224 -20.12 26.92 -15.68
C ASP A 224 -20.98 25.99 -16.56
N CYS A 225 -21.90 25.23 -15.93
CA CYS A 225 -22.77 24.25 -16.61
C CYS A 225 -24.10 24.82 -17.15
N GLN A 226 -24.32 26.14 -17.02
CA GLN A 226 -25.57 26.86 -17.34
C GLN A 226 -26.76 26.48 -16.42
N GLU A 227 -27.77 27.38 -16.35
CA GLU A 227 -29.00 27.19 -15.55
C GLU A 227 -29.76 25.92 -15.97
N GLY A 228 -30.36 25.21 -15.00
CA GLY A 228 -31.14 23.98 -15.24
C GLY A 228 -32.21 24.17 -16.32
N VAL A 229 -32.29 23.21 -17.25
CA VAL A 229 -33.24 23.23 -18.38
C VAL A 229 -34.18 22.05 -18.29
N CYS A 230 -35.47 22.36 -18.22
CA CYS A 230 -36.49 21.32 -18.18
C CYS A 230 -36.52 20.40 -19.41
N GLY A 231 -36.36 19.10 -19.16
CA GLY A 231 -36.37 17.95 -20.03
C GLY A 231 -35.04 17.19 -20.12
N ASP A 232 -34.06 17.48 -19.25
CA ASP A 232 -32.72 16.86 -19.27
C ASP A 232 -32.59 15.62 -18.37
N GLY A 233 -33.65 15.28 -17.62
CA GLY A 233 -33.73 14.12 -16.73
C GLY A 233 -33.17 14.32 -15.33
N LEU A 234 -32.74 15.52 -14.95
CA LEU A 234 -32.24 15.88 -13.62
C LEU A 234 -33.11 16.98 -12.99
N CYS A 235 -33.41 16.87 -11.69
CA CYS A 235 -34.23 17.87 -10.98
C CYS A 235 -33.35 18.80 -10.13
N CYS A 236 -32.98 19.98 -10.66
CA CYS A 236 -32.07 20.91 -9.99
C CYS A 236 -32.78 21.99 -9.16
N VAL A 237 -33.12 21.65 -7.91
CA VAL A 237 -33.82 22.56 -6.97
C VAL A 237 -33.03 23.84 -6.66
N SER A 238 -31.70 23.75 -6.60
CA SER A 238 -30.77 24.86 -6.40
C SER A 238 -30.70 25.84 -7.58
N ALA A 239 -30.96 25.35 -8.80
CA ALA A 239 -31.02 26.14 -10.03
C ALA A 239 -32.46 26.61 -10.36
N GLY A 240 -33.41 26.36 -9.45
CA GLY A 240 -34.79 26.84 -9.54
C GLY A 240 -35.78 25.86 -10.16
N GLU A 241 -35.39 24.62 -10.48
CA GLU A 241 -36.30 23.60 -10.99
C GLU A 241 -37.06 22.89 -9.88
N ASN A 242 -38.37 22.78 -10.05
CA ASN A 242 -39.22 22.03 -9.14
C ASN A 242 -40.42 21.46 -9.90
N THR A 243 -41.21 20.65 -9.22
CA THR A 243 -42.43 20.02 -9.75
C THR A 243 -43.43 21.02 -10.35
N CYS A 244 -43.43 22.31 -9.95
CA CYS A 244 -44.33 23.33 -10.49
C CYS A 244 -43.87 23.94 -11.81
N ASN A 245 -42.56 24.08 -12.06
CA ASN A 245 -42.02 24.74 -13.25
C ASN A 245 -41.28 23.80 -14.21
N CYS A 246 -40.88 22.61 -13.75
CA CYS A 246 -40.31 21.57 -14.59
C CYS A 246 -40.79 20.16 -14.19
N GLN A 247 -41.97 19.80 -14.70
CA GLN A 247 -42.62 18.53 -14.38
C GLN A 247 -42.05 17.32 -15.11
N LEU A 248 -41.22 17.54 -16.15
CA LEU A 248 -40.68 16.48 -17.00
C LEU A 248 -39.54 15.71 -16.29
N ASP A 249 -38.73 16.41 -15.50
CA ASP A 249 -37.57 15.82 -14.79
C ASP A 249 -37.81 15.67 -13.29
N CYS A 250 -38.50 16.62 -12.65
CA CYS A 250 -38.83 16.58 -11.22
C CYS A 250 -40.05 15.71 -10.89
N GLY A 251 -40.63 15.05 -11.89
CA GLY A 251 -41.79 14.17 -11.74
C GLY A 251 -43.13 14.90 -11.60
N MET A 252 -44.22 14.13 -11.64
CA MET A 252 -45.59 14.59 -11.44
C MET A 252 -46.07 14.14 -10.05
N GLU A 253 -46.01 15.00 -9.05
CA GLU A 253 -46.83 14.82 -7.84
C GLU A 253 -48.16 15.52 -8.08
N ILE A 254 -49.27 14.87 -7.69
CA ILE A 254 -50.63 15.38 -7.92
C ILE A 254 -51.22 15.99 -6.64
N CYS A 255 -50.74 15.57 -5.45
CA CYS A 255 -51.05 16.09 -4.11
C CYS A 255 -50.11 15.48 -3.05
N GLY A 256 -49.71 16.25 -2.03
CA GLY A 256 -49.12 15.76 -0.78
C GLY A 256 -47.78 16.36 -0.36
N ASN A 257 -47.25 17.36 -1.08
CA ASN A 257 -45.93 17.95 -0.84
C ASN A 257 -45.96 19.35 -0.18
N ALA A 258 -47.15 19.82 0.23
CA ALA A 258 -47.39 21.13 0.85
C ALA A 258 -47.06 22.38 0.00
N VAL A 259 -46.93 22.25 -1.33
CA VAL A 259 -46.69 23.38 -2.26
C VAL A 259 -47.74 23.41 -3.37
N CYS A 260 -48.51 24.50 -3.48
CA CYS A 260 -49.61 24.61 -4.45
C CYS A 260 -49.17 25.13 -5.84
N CYS A 261 -49.16 24.26 -6.85
CA CYS A 261 -48.77 24.59 -8.23
C CYS A 261 -49.98 24.97 -9.12
N ALA A 262 -50.38 26.25 -9.13
CA ALA A 262 -51.57 26.70 -9.86
C ALA A 262 -51.56 26.47 -11.39
N GLY A 263 -50.38 26.26 -12.01
CA GLY A 263 -50.21 26.07 -13.46
C GLY A 263 -50.37 24.63 -13.95
N SER A 264 -50.25 23.63 -13.07
CA SER A 264 -50.33 22.19 -13.37
C SER A 264 -51.70 21.57 -13.03
N GLY A 265 -52.64 22.37 -12.53
CA GLY A 265 -54.03 21.96 -12.26
C GLY A 265 -54.36 21.71 -10.78
N GLU A 266 -53.49 22.11 -9.86
CA GLU A 266 -53.76 22.05 -8.41
C GLU A 266 -54.59 23.26 -7.96
N THR A 267 -55.70 23.00 -7.29
CA THR A 267 -56.56 24.04 -6.71
C THR A 267 -57.01 23.62 -5.32
N ALA A 268 -57.42 24.59 -4.49
CA ALA A 268 -58.02 24.33 -3.17
C ALA A 268 -59.23 23.34 -3.21
N THR A 269 -59.77 23.06 -4.40
CA THR A 269 -60.88 22.13 -4.62
C THR A 269 -60.45 20.70 -4.93
N ASN A 270 -59.35 20.46 -5.65
CA ASN A 270 -58.88 19.09 -5.96
C ASN A 270 -57.75 18.63 -5.02
N CYS A 271 -57.03 19.56 -4.40
CA CYS A 271 -55.83 19.29 -3.63
C CYS A 271 -55.81 20.19 -2.37
N ARG A 272 -56.78 19.92 -1.48
CA ARG A 272 -57.09 20.77 -0.32
C ARG A 272 -56.01 20.76 0.77
N GLY A 273 -55.14 19.75 0.78
CA GLY A 273 -54.03 19.64 1.74
C GLY A 273 -52.89 20.63 1.47
N ASP A 274 -52.61 20.91 0.19
CA ASP A 274 -51.45 21.74 -0.21
C ASP A 274 -51.83 23.17 -0.61
N CYS A 275 -53.09 23.41 -1.01
CA CYS A 275 -53.57 24.70 -1.54
C CYS A 275 -54.54 25.45 -0.62
N ALA A 276 -54.67 25.04 0.64
CA ALA A 276 -55.33 25.85 1.68
C ALA A 276 -54.26 26.57 2.50
N PHE A 277 -54.63 27.64 3.21
CA PHE A 277 -53.80 28.47 4.11
C PHE A 277 -53.18 29.70 3.44
N GLY A 278 -53.74 30.87 3.76
CA GLY A 278 -53.22 32.17 3.35
C GLY A 278 -53.51 33.18 4.45
N CYS A 279 -52.50 33.50 5.25
CA CYS A 279 -52.63 34.37 6.41
C CYS A 279 -52.98 35.82 6.03
N GLY A 280 -53.94 36.44 6.75
CA GLY A 280 -54.35 37.84 6.64
C GLY A 280 -55.77 38.09 6.12
N ASP A 281 -56.68 37.12 6.20
CA ASP A 281 -58.08 37.24 5.80
C ASP A 281 -59.04 37.62 6.95
N GLY A 282 -58.52 37.68 8.18
CA GLY A 282 -59.21 38.12 9.39
C GLY A 282 -59.97 37.02 10.15
N ALA A 283 -59.81 35.74 9.80
CA ALA A 283 -60.49 34.64 10.49
C ALA A 283 -59.58 33.43 10.75
N CYS A 284 -59.38 33.09 12.02
CA CYS A 284 -58.65 31.88 12.41
C CYS A 284 -59.49 30.62 12.14
N LEU A 285 -59.18 29.87 11.06
CA LEU A 285 -59.92 28.68 10.62
C LEU A 285 -59.13 27.37 10.82
N ASP A 286 -59.82 26.23 10.79
CA ASP A 286 -59.22 24.91 11.09
C ASP A 286 -57.97 24.61 10.24
N GLY A 287 -56.80 24.67 10.89
CA GLY A 287 -55.46 24.46 10.30
C GLY A 287 -54.56 25.69 10.38
N GLU A 288 -55.10 26.86 10.73
CA GLU A 288 -54.35 28.05 11.12
C GLU A 288 -54.25 28.10 12.65
N ASN A 289 -53.06 28.35 13.16
CA ASN A 289 -52.81 28.56 14.58
C ASN A 289 -51.88 29.76 14.76
N ALA A 290 -51.62 30.12 16.01
CA ALA A 290 -50.82 31.28 16.33
C ALA A 290 -49.44 31.29 15.65
N CYS A 291 -48.80 30.12 15.45
CA CYS A 291 -47.48 30.02 14.84
C CYS A 291 -47.50 30.18 13.31
N SER A 292 -48.54 29.68 12.65
CA SER A 292 -48.64 29.67 11.19
C SER A 292 -49.34 30.90 10.62
N CYS A 293 -50.19 31.57 11.41
CA CYS A 293 -50.82 32.84 11.03
C CYS A 293 -51.12 33.76 12.23
N PRO A 294 -50.11 34.47 12.76
CA PRO A 294 -50.28 35.35 13.93
C PRO A 294 -51.21 36.54 13.68
N LEU A 295 -51.38 36.93 12.41
CA LEU A 295 -52.15 38.12 12.02
C LEU A 295 -53.66 37.96 12.28
N ASP A 296 -54.18 36.74 12.13
CA ASP A 296 -55.61 36.44 12.26
C ASP A 296 -55.94 35.59 13.50
N CYS A 297 -55.01 34.74 13.95
CA CYS A 297 -55.18 33.87 15.13
C CYS A 297 -54.64 34.48 16.43
N GLY A 298 -53.91 35.60 16.35
CA GLY A 298 -53.16 36.15 17.48
C GLY A 298 -51.75 35.53 17.59
N ALA A 299 -50.83 36.27 18.21
CA ALA A 299 -49.48 35.77 18.49
C ALA A 299 -49.51 34.66 19.56
N GLY A 300 -48.54 33.74 19.49
CA GLY A 300 -48.37 32.68 20.50
C GLY A 300 -48.13 33.27 21.89
N GLU A 301 -48.73 32.66 22.91
CA GLU A 301 -48.50 33.00 24.31
C GLU A 301 -48.08 31.77 25.11
N CYS A 302 -46.94 31.86 25.79
CA CYS A 302 -46.39 30.76 26.58
C CYS A 302 -47.36 30.15 27.61
N GLY A 303 -47.52 28.83 27.53
CA GLY A 303 -48.43 27.97 28.30
C GLY A 303 -49.71 27.57 27.56
N ASP A 304 -49.84 27.83 26.25
CA ASP A 304 -51.02 27.50 25.45
C ASP A 304 -50.98 26.10 24.80
N GLY A 305 -49.85 25.41 24.95
CA GLY A 305 -49.58 24.06 24.46
C GLY A 305 -49.02 23.98 23.03
N ILE A 306 -48.65 25.10 22.41
CA ILE A 306 -48.17 25.14 21.02
C ILE A 306 -46.90 26.00 20.89
N CYS A 307 -45.78 25.39 20.47
CA CYS A 307 -44.48 26.07 20.36
C CYS A 307 -44.29 26.88 19.06
N CYS A 308 -44.24 28.21 19.15
CA CYS A 308 -44.12 29.13 18.00
C CYS A 308 -42.75 29.83 17.88
N ALA A 309 -41.79 29.20 17.18
CA ALA A 309 -40.43 29.74 17.02
C ALA A 309 -40.34 31.15 16.39
N ALA A 310 -41.30 31.52 15.53
CA ALA A 310 -41.30 32.82 14.85
C ALA A 310 -41.62 34.02 15.77
N ASP A 311 -42.30 33.77 16.90
CA ASP A 311 -42.70 34.80 17.88
C ASP A 311 -41.83 34.75 19.17
N HIS A 312 -40.63 34.18 19.09
CA HIS A 312 -39.67 34.00 20.19
C HIS A 312 -40.10 32.97 21.26
N GLU A 313 -40.93 32.00 20.89
CA GLU A 313 -41.18 30.82 21.70
C GLU A 313 -40.33 29.65 21.20
N ASP A 314 -39.16 29.50 21.81
CA ASP A 314 -38.28 28.35 21.61
C ASP A 314 -38.08 27.62 22.96
N ARG A 315 -37.35 26.50 22.93
CA ARG A 315 -37.11 25.69 24.14
C ARG A 315 -36.40 26.46 25.26
N CYS A 316 -35.71 27.55 24.92
CA CYS A 316 -35.00 28.40 25.87
C CYS A 316 -35.88 29.54 26.40
N THR A 317 -36.88 30.02 25.67
CA THR A 317 -37.77 31.11 26.10
C THR A 317 -39.16 30.68 26.57
N CYS A 318 -39.68 29.52 26.15
CA CYS A 318 -40.98 29.00 26.58
C CYS A 318 -41.00 27.46 26.69
N ALA A 319 -40.46 26.95 27.79
CA ALA A 319 -40.31 25.50 28.00
C ALA A 319 -41.63 24.76 28.30
N ASP A 320 -42.70 25.46 28.69
CA ASP A 320 -44.00 24.83 28.98
C ASP A 320 -44.67 24.27 27.70
N ASP A 321 -44.43 24.89 26.54
CA ASP A 321 -45.03 24.47 25.27
C ASP A 321 -44.01 23.81 24.32
N CYS A 322 -42.76 24.27 24.34
CA CYS A 322 -41.70 23.79 23.46
C CYS A 322 -40.91 22.58 24.00
N GLY A 323 -41.16 22.22 25.26
CA GLY A 323 -40.37 21.27 26.01
C GLY A 323 -39.07 21.89 26.56
N GLN A 324 -38.55 21.30 27.64
CA GLN A 324 -37.31 21.73 28.27
C GLN A 324 -36.10 21.38 27.39
N GLY A 325 -35.11 22.29 27.26
CA GLY A 325 -33.82 21.99 26.65
C GLY A 325 -33.13 20.79 27.30
N SER A 326 -32.42 19.98 26.51
CA SER A 326 -31.65 18.82 27.00
C SER A 326 -30.25 18.78 26.39
N CYS A 327 -29.25 18.46 27.22
CA CYS A 327 -27.86 18.45 26.79
C CYS A 327 -27.55 17.50 25.62
N GLY A 328 -26.84 18.02 24.61
CA GLY A 328 -26.45 17.40 23.35
C GLY A 328 -27.37 17.75 22.16
N ASP A 329 -28.28 18.72 22.29
CA ASP A 329 -29.22 19.11 21.23
C ASP A 329 -28.75 20.29 20.36
N GLY A 330 -27.56 20.82 20.66
CA GLY A 330 -26.87 21.85 19.90
C GLY A 330 -27.32 23.28 20.21
N ALA A 331 -28.19 23.51 21.19
CA ALA A 331 -28.63 24.85 21.59
C ALA A 331 -28.48 25.06 23.12
N CYS A 332 -27.69 26.06 23.52
CA CYS A 332 -27.46 26.35 24.94
C CYS A 332 -28.64 27.11 25.60
N CYS A 333 -29.56 26.40 26.27
CA CYS A 333 -30.75 26.99 26.90
C CYS A 333 -30.57 27.36 28.39
N VAL A 334 -30.07 28.56 28.65
CA VAL A 334 -29.79 29.06 30.01
C VAL A 334 -31.00 29.08 30.95
N ALA A 335 -32.20 29.38 30.45
CA ALA A 335 -33.42 29.41 31.27
C ALA A 335 -33.95 28.02 31.64
N ALA A 336 -33.58 26.97 30.89
CA ALA A 336 -33.89 25.57 31.17
C ALA A 336 -32.81 24.90 32.06
N GLY A 337 -31.76 25.63 32.44
CA GLY A 337 -30.69 25.17 33.33
C GLY A 337 -29.42 24.69 32.63
N GLU A 338 -29.30 24.90 31.32
CA GLU A 338 -28.11 24.57 30.55
C GLU A 338 -27.11 25.71 30.54
N ASN A 339 -25.91 25.43 31.00
CA ASN A 339 -24.80 26.34 30.98
C ASN A 339 -23.51 25.53 30.77
N PRO A 340 -22.35 26.19 30.57
CA PRO A 340 -21.08 25.51 30.39
C PRO A 340 -20.76 24.44 31.46
N CYS A 341 -21.27 24.60 32.70
CA CYS A 341 -21.03 23.65 33.79
C CYS A 341 -21.96 22.42 33.75
N SER A 342 -23.20 22.58 33.29
CA SER A 342 -24.21 21.51 33.27
C SER A 342 -24.32 20.81 31.91
N CYS A 343 -23.89 21.48 30.85
CA CYS A 343 -23.86 20.93 29.50
C CYS A 343 -22.75 21.56 28.63
N PRO A 344 -21.49 21.11 28.79
CA PRO A 344 -20.35 21.62 28.01
C PRO A 344 -20.45 21.32 26.51
N ALA A 345 -21.20 20.27 26.14
CA ALA A 345 -21.32 19.80 24.77
C ALA A 345 -22.00 20.84 23.85
N ASP A 346 -23.02 21.54 24.34
CA ASP A 346 -23.76 22.55 23.56
C ASP A 346 -23.38 23.98 23.92
N CYS A 347 -22.99 24.23 25.18
CA CYS A 347 -22.65 25.56 25.69
C CYS A 347 -21.15 25.89 25.61
N GLY A 348 -20.31 24.92 25.25
CA GLY A 348 -18.85 25.02 25.35
C GLY A 348 -18.35 24.77 26.79
N ALA A 349 -17.11 24.30 26.94
CA ALA A 349 -16.47 24.17 28.24
C ALA A 349 -16.13 25.55 28.83
N SER A 350 -16.26 25.71 30.15
CA SER A 350 -15.94 26.97 30.83
C SER A 350 -14.43 27.26 30.77
N ALA A 351 -14.08 28.54 30.63
CA ALA A 351 -12.70 28.98 30.53
C ALA A 351 -12.48 30.34 31.19
N CYS A 352 -11.60 30.39 32.19
CA CYS A 352 -11.36 31.63 32.94
C CYS A 352 -10.59 32.70 32.14
N PRO A 353 -11.06 33.97 32.05
CA PRO A 353 -12.30 34.51 32.63
C PRO A 353 -13.52 34.50 31.67
N ASP A 354 -14.65 33.91 32.08
CA ASP A 354 -15.91 33.89 31.32
C ASP A 354 -17.19 34.28 32.10
N GLU A 355 -17.05 34.74 33.34
CA GLU A 355 -18.13 35.12 34.27
C GLU A 355 -19.05 33.97 34.74
N VAL A 356 -18.70 32.70 34.48
CA VAL A 356 -19.41 31.49 34.96
C VAL A 356 -18.46 30.64 35.80
N CYS A 357 -18.95 30.07 36.91
CA CYS A 357 -18.11 29.27 37.82
C CYS A 357 -18.55 27.81 37.82
N CYS A 358 -17.68 26.90 37.35
CA CYS A 358 -17.98 25.47 37.20
C CYS A 358 -17.20 24.54 38.16
N PRO A 359 -17.79 24.15 39.32
CA PRO A 359 -17.09 23.38 40.34
C PRO A 359 -16.72 21.95 39.93
N GLU A 360 -17.50 21.34 39.04
CA GLU A 360 -17.28 19.95 38.59
C GLU A 360 -16.11 19.82 37.61
N GLU A 361 -15.73 20.91 36.93
CA GLU A 361 -14.52 21.01 36.10
C GLU A 361 -13.35 21.71 36.83
N ALA A 362 -13.40 21.75 38.16
CA ALA A 362 -12.37 22.29 39.07
C ALA A 362 -12.20 23.82 39.08
N GLU A 363 -13.17 24.59 38.59
CA GLU A 363 -13.27 26.03 38.84
C GLU A 363 -13.94 26.31 40.17
N ASN A 364 -13.20 26.89 41.11
CA ASN A 364 -13.72 27.34 42.38
C ASN A 364 -13.09 28.69 42.76
N ARG A 365 -13.52 29.25 43.89
CA ARG A 365 -13.06 30.55 44.39
C ARG A 365 -11.54 30.64 44.58
N CYS A 366 -10.84 29.51 44.67
CA CYS A 366 -9.37 29.45 44.81
C CYS A 366 -8.64 29.26 43.48
N THR A 367 -9.25 28.59 42.49
CA THR A 367 -8.64 28.31 41.17
C THR A 367 -9.03 29.32 40.10
N CYS A 368 -10.21 29.93 40.20
CA CYS A 368 -10.70 30.96 39.29
C CYS A 368 -11.51 32.06 39.99
N PRO A 369 -10.83 32.96 40.73
CA PRO A 369 -11.49 34.01 41.50
C PRO A 369 -12.12 35.13 40.66
N ALA A 370 -11.81 35.19 39.35
CA ALA A 370 -12.41 36.14 38.42
C ALA A 370 -13.91 35.88 38.22
N ASP A 371 -14.29 34.61 38.12
CA ASP A 371 -15.66 34.19 37.78
C ASP A 371 -16.41 33.63 38.99
N CYS A 372 -15.73 32.91 39.88
CA CYS A 372 -16.30 32.32 41.11
C CYS A 372 -16.39 33.30 42.29
N GLY A 373 -15.82 34.49 42.15
CA GLY A 373 -15.65 35.47 43.23
C GLY A 373 -14.54 35.10 44.21
N ALA A 374 -13.94 36.12 44.83
CA ALA A 374 -12.86 35.93 45.82
C ALA A 374 -13.38 35.25 47.09
N GLY A 375 -12.60 34.34 47.73
CA GLY A 375 -12.96 33.65 48.98
C GLY A 375 -13.38 34.62 50.11
N GLU A 376 -14.38 34.22 50.90
CA GLU A 376 -14.82 34.92 52.12
C GLU A 376 -14.87 34.00 53.33
N CYS A 377 -14.45 34.50 54.51
CA CYS A 377 -14.40 33.69 55.74
C CYS A 377 -15.74 33.15 56.24
N GLY A 378 -15.75 31.86 56.56
CA GLY A 378 -16.85 31.11 57.15
C GLY A 378 -17.53 30.12 56.20
N ASP A 379 -17.02 29.95 54.97
CA ASP A 379 -17.53 29.02 53.97
C ASP A 379 -16.90 27.62 54.02
N SER A 380 -15.99 27.39 54.98
CA SER A 380 -15.30 26.12 55.24
C SER A 380 -14.29 25.68 54.16
N ILE A 381 -13.86 26.60 53.28
CA ILE A 381 -12.86 26.36 52.23
C ILE A 381 -11.76 27.43 52.35
N CYS A 382 -10.49 27.04 52.46
CA CYS A 382 -9.38 27.98 52.68
C CYS A 382 -8.70 28.41 51.36
N CYS A 383 -9.01 29.61 50.83
CA CYS A 383 -8.44 30.11 49.57
C CYS A 383 -7.24 31.06 49.76
N THR A 384 -6.02 30.52 49.66
CA THR A 384 -4.78 31.29 49.84
C THR A 384 -4.51 32.31 48.72
N ILE A 385 -4.97 32.05 47.49
CA ILE A 385 -4.76 32.94 46.32
C ILE A 385 -5.54 34.26 46.43
N THR A 386 -6.68 34.27 47.13
CA THR A 386 -7.49 35.48 47.40
C THR A 386 -7.18 36.11 48.75
N GLY A 387 -6.18 35.60 49.46
CA GLY A 387 -5.66 36.19 50.70
C GLY A 387 -6.29 35.65 51.98
N GLU A 388 -6.99 34.52 51.95
CA GLU A 388 -7.42 33.85 53.17
C GLU A 388 -6.26 33.08 53.79
N THR A 389 -6.01 33.37 55.06
CA THR A 389 -4.93 32.83 55.85
C THR A 389 -5.46 32.55 57.25
N GLU A 390 -4.76 31.71 58.00
CA GLU A 390 -5.12 31.42 59.39
C GLU A 390 -5.18 32.69 60.28
N ALA A 391 -4.49 33.78 59.89
CA ALA A 391 -4.47 35.04 60.62
C ALA A 391 -5.72 35.94 60.41
N ASN A 392 -6.40 35.81 59.28
CA ASN A 392 -7.61 36.59 58.97
C ASN A 392 -8.88 35.71 58.87
N CYS A 393 -8.74 34.38 58.85
CA CYS A 393 -9.81 33.45 58.54
C CYS A 393 -9.75 32.10 59.29
N ALA A 394 -9.56 32.14 60.62
CA ALA A 394 -9.27 30.97 61.45
C ALA A 394 -10.39 29.92 61.56
N SER A 395 -11.62 30.21 61.15
CA SER A 395 -12.72 29.23 61.21
C SER A 395 -12.61 28.14 60.15
N ASP A 396 -11.96 28.44 59.02
CA ASP A 396 -12.00 27.58 57.83
C ASP A 396 -10.63 26.95 57.52
N CYS A 397 -9.54 27.58 57.99
CA CYS A 397 -8.16 27.19 57.71
C CYS A 397 -7.48 26.43 58.87
N GLN A 398 -8.21 25.70 59.72
CA GLN A 398 -7.67 25.20 60.99
C GLN A 398 -7.06 23.78 60.93
N ALA A 399 -5.74 23.70 60.82
CA ALA A 399 -4.90 22.57 61.26
C ALA A 399 -3.57 23.14 61.78
N VAL A 400 -3.27 22.97 63.07
CA VAL A 400 -2.11 23.63 63.70
C VAL A 400 -0.93 22.67 63.79
N CYS A 401 0.08 22.92 62.98
CA CYS A 401 1.46 22.44 63.17
C CYS A 401 2.38 23.67 63.28
N PRO A 402 3.35 23.75 64.22
CA PRO A 402 3.84 22.73 65.17
C PRO A 402 3.47 23.00 66.65
N ASP A 403 2.94 22.02 67.37
CA ASP A 403 2.58 22.10 68.80
C ASP A 403 3.21 21.01 69.71
N GLY A 404 3.86 20.02 69.12
CA GLY A 404 4.59 18.94 69.78
C GLY A 404 3.76 17.72 70.20
N ARG A 405 2.52 17.53 69.73
CA ARG A 405 1.68 16.36 70.05
C ARG A 405 0.97 15.79 68.83
N CYS A 406 0.80 14.46 68.79
CA CYS A 406 0.07 13.76 67.73
C CYS A 406 -1.33 13.37 68.22
N THR A 407 -2.38 14.04 67.75
CA THR A 407 -3.78 13.84 68.18
C THR A 407 -4.69 13.31 67.06
N THR A 408 -5.93 12.92 67.40
CA THR A 408 -6.88 12.33 66.43
C THR A 408 -7.28 13.35 65.36
N GLY A 409 -6.84 13.10 64.13
CA GLY A 409 -6.97 14.02 62.98
C GLY A 409 -5.62 14.44 62.42
N GLU A 410 -4.52 14.21 63.15
CA GLU A 410 -3.15 14.41 62.72
C GLU A 410 -2.50 13.04 62.50
N ASP A 411 -1.92 12.84 61.31
CA ASP A 411 -1.11 11.68 60.96
C ASP A 411 0.24 12.12 60.37
N LEU A 412 1.11 11.14 60.10
CA LEU A 412 2.44 11.39 59.54
C LEU A 412 2.40 12.13 58.18
N CYS A 413 1.30 12.04 57.45
CA CYS A 413 1.09 12.71 56.16
C CYS A 413 0.65 14.18 56.34
N SER A 414 0.02 14.52 57.47
CA SER A 414 -0.61 15.83 57.70
C SER A 414 0.12 16.72 58.74
N CYS A 415 0.90 16.17 59.69
CA CYS A 415 1.65 16.96 60.69
C CYS A 415 3.00 16.34 61.11
N PRO A 416 4.04 16.38 60.24
CA PRO A 416 5.29 15.62 60.42
C PRO A 416 6.24 16.17 61.50
N GLN A 417 6.01 17.39 62.01
CA GLN A 417 6.82 17.99 63.08
C GLN A 417 6.50 17.38 64.46
N ASP A 418 5.26 16.90 64.64
CA ASP A 418 4.73 16.49 65.95
C ASP A 418 4.53 14.96 66.07
N CYS A 419 4.41 14.27 64.94
CA CYS A 419 4.26 12.82 64.83
C CYS A 419 5.53 12.18 64.23
N ALA A 420 6.51 11.78 65.06
CA ALA A 420 7.81 11.31 64.57
C ALA A 420 7.86 9.79 64.23
N GLY A 421 8.19 9.47 62.97
CA GLY A 421 8.88 8.23 62.55
C GLY A 421 8.17 7.40 61.48
N ALA A 422 8.50 7.63 60.20
CA ALA A 422 8.15 6.78 59.06
C ALA A 422 8.67 5.34 59.23
N ARG A 423 7.85 4.33 58.91
CA ARG A 423 8.19 2.92 58.96
C ARG A 423 7.68 2.21 57.71
N CYS A 424 8.60 1.99 56.78
CA CYS A 424 8.34 1.17 55.61
C CYS A 424 7.80 -0.23 55.98
N GLY A 425 6.65 -0.59 55.41
CA GLY A 425 5.91 -1.84 55.57
C GLY A 425 4.57 -1.73 56.31
N ASP A 426 4.02 -0.53 56.53
CA ASP A 426 2.75 -0.34 57.25
C ASP A 426 1.51 -0.24 56.35
N GLY A 427 1.71 -0.31 55.03
CA GLY A 427 0.67 -0.33 54.01
C GLY A 427 0.20 1.04 53.54
N SER A 428 0.81 2.15 53.97
CA SER A 428 0.46 3.51 53.54
C SER A 428 1.68 4.31 53.07
N CYS A 429 1.59 4.98 51.92
CA CYS A 429 2.70 5.76 51.38
C CYS A 429 2.61 7.24 51.80
N CYS A 430 3.43 7.70 52.76
CA CYS A 430 3.38 9.06 53.30
C CYS A 430 4.55 9.99 52.89
N ALA A 431 4.35 10.82 51.86
CA ALA A 431 5.35 11.75 51.34
C ALA A 431 5.85 12.79 52.36
N ALA A 432 4.98 13.34 53.22
CA ALA A 432 5.36 14.33 54.23
C ALA A 432 6.20 13.74 55.38
N GLY A 433 6.09 12.43 55.62
CA GLY A 433 6.93 11.66 56.55
C GLY A 433 8.25 11.18 55.93
N GLY A 434 8.49 11.48 54.64
CA GLY A 434 9.68 11.08 53.90
C GLY A 434 9.58 9.72 53.22
N GLU A 435 8.37 9.15 53.08
CA GLU A 435 8.11 7.93 52.34
C GLU A 435 7.60 8.25 50.92
N ASN A 436 8.39 7.85 49.94
CA ASN A 436 8.06 7.89 48.53
C ASN A 436 8.58 6.60 47.87
N ARG A 437 8.30 6.40 46.58
CA ARG A 437 8.76 5.23 45.82
C ARG A 437 10.27 4.98 45.94
N CYS A 438 11.06 6.04 46.11
CA CYS A 438 12.51 5.96 46.26
C CYS A 438 12.97 5.51 47.67
N THR A 439 12.21 5.85 48.70
CA THR A 439 12.56 5.60 50.12
C THR A 439 11.85 4.38 50.69
N CYS A 440 10.64 4.04 50.26
CA CYS A 440 9.88 2.87 50.69
C CYS A 440 9.02 2.24 49.58
N ALA A 441 9.55 1.24 48.86
CA ALA A 441 8.83 0.58 47.76
C ALA A 441 7.80 -0.45 48.24
N TYR A 442 7.86 -0.85 49.51
CA TYR A 442 6.96 -1.87 50.05
C TYR A 442 5.52 -1.35 50.15
N ASP A 443 5.35 -0.08 50.51
CA ASP A 443 4.04 0.56 50.61
C ASP A 443 3.73 1.49 49.42
N CYS A 444 4.75 2.12 48.82
CA CYS A 444 4.58 3.05 47.70
C CYS A 444 4.66 2.40 46.30
N GLY A 445 4.98 1.11 46.22
CA GLY A 445 5.22 0.37 44.98
C GLY A 445 6.68 0.46 44.48
N PRO A 446 7.11 -0.47 43.58
CA PRO A 446 8.42 -0.38 42.93
C PRO A 446 8.47 0.88 42.06
N SER A 447 9.63 1.52 42.02
CA SER A 447 9.87 2.60 41.07
C SER A 447 9.95 2.00 39.66
N ALA A 448 9.35 2.68 38.67
CA ALA A 448 9.38 2.28 37.27
C ALA A 448 9.47 3.51 36.36
N CYS A 449 10.15 3.37 35.22
CA CYS A 449 10.33 4.47 34.28
C CYS A 449 9.02 4.89 33.59
N GLY A 450 8.74 6.20 33.55
CA GLY A 450 7.51 6.84 33.07
C GLY A 450 6.51 7.20 34.17
N ASP A 451 6.88 7.11 35.45
CA ASP A 451 5.99 7.33 36.59
C ASP A 451 6.01 8.75 37.20
N GLY A 452 6.84 9.63 36.63
CA GLY A 452 7.02 11.03 36.99
C GLY A 452 7.93 11.29 38.21
N VAL A 453 8.57 10.27 38.80
CA VAL A 453 9.39 10.41 40.02
C VAL A 453 10.78 9.76 39.88
N CYS A 454 11.82 10.58 39.80
CA CYS A 454 13.21 10.09 39.65
C CYS A 454 13.82 9.49 40.95
N CYS A 455 14.12 8.18 40.96
CA CYS A 455 14.64 7.44 42.12
C CYS A 455 16.10 6.94 42.00
N ASN A 456 17.08 7.87 42.04
CA ASN A 456 18.52 7.58 41.89
C ASN A 456 19.04 6.43 42.77
N ALA A 457 18.61 6.36 44.04
CA ALA A 457 19.08 5.35 45.00
C ALA A 457 18.59 3.91 44.69
N ARG A 458 17.67 3.74 43.75
CA ARG A 458 17.10 2.45 43.34
C ARG A 458 17.25 2.14 41.85
N GLY A 459 18.10 2.89 41.14
CA GLY A 459 18.47 2.60 39.76
C GLY A 459 17.65 3.35 38.70
N GLU A 460 16.93 4.39 39.11
CA GLU A 460 16.34 5.38 38.20
C GLU A 460 17.11 6.67 38.33
N ASP A 461 18.15 6.79 37.54
CA ASP A 461 18.85 8.04 37.34
C ASP A 461 18.69 8.54 35.90
N ARG A 462 19.22 9.73 35.63
CA ARG A 462 19.18 10.36 34.30
C ARG A 462 19.82 9.49 33.20
N CYS A 463 20.63 8.49 33.57
CA CYS A 463 21.26 7.56 32.65
C CYS A 463 20.46 6.25 32.46
N THR A 464 19.50 5.96 33.34
CA THR A 464 18.69 4.71 33.30
C THR A 464 17.21 4.94 33.02
N CYS A 465 16.68 6.14 33.28
CA CYS A 465 15.29 6.51 32.97
C CYS A 465 15.15 8.00 32.59
N LEU A 466 15.15 8.28 31.29
CA LEU A 466 15.04 9.65 30.74
C LEU A 466 13.66 10.30 30.92
N GLN A 467 12.58 9.51 30.99
CA GLN A 467 11.22 10.05 31.08
C GLN A 467 10.94 10.78 32.39
N ASP A 468 11.43 10.26 33.51
CA ASP A 468 11.10 10.81 34.85
C ASP A 468 12.21 11.70 35.40
N CYS A 469 13.46 11.40 35.05
CA CYS A 469 14.64 12.13 35.54
C CYS A 469 15.06 13.29 34.62
N GLY A 470 14.45 13.40 33.44
CA GLY A 470 14.78 14.37 32.41
C GLY A 470 16.11 14.08 31.71
N ALA A 471 16.27 14.59 30.49
CA ALA A 471 17.52 14.47 29.73
C ALA A 471 18.71 15.03 30.52
N GLY A 472 19.84 14.30 30.53
CA GLY A 472 21.12 14.83 30.98
C GLY A 472 21.41 16.17 30.31
N ALA A 473 21.94 17.10 31.07
CA ALA A 473 22.31 18.41 30.57
C ALA A 473 23.77 18.66 30.92
N CYS A 474 24.57 18.98 29.91
CA CYS A 474 26.00 19.14 30.09
C CYS A 474 26.35 20.22 31.14
N GLY A 475 27.16 19.84 32.13
CA GLY A 475 27.59 20.63 33.28
C GLY A 475 26.99 20.21 34.63
N ASP A 476 26.32 19.06 34.74
CA ASP A 476 25.68 18.59 35.98
C ASP A 476 26.55 17.65 36.84
N GLY A 477 27.73 17.29 36.34
CA GLY A 477 28.74 16.45 36.99
C GLY A 477 28.56 14.94 36.81
N ILE A 478 27.62 14.47 35.99
CA ILE A 478 27.34 13.04 35.76
C ILE A 478 27.37 12.71 34.26
N CYS A 479 28.15 11.70 33.86
CA CYS A 479 28.25 11.30 32.45
C CYS A 479 27.22 10.22 32.06
N CYS A 480 26.17 10.58 31.31
CA CYS A 480 25.09 9.67 30.92
C CYS A 480 25.05 9.26 29.44
N ALA A 481 25.69 8.14 29.09
CA ALA A 481 25.72 7.61 27.71
C ALA A 481 24.32 7.36 27.10
N ALA A 482 23.34 6.92 27.90
CA ALA A 482 21.97 6.67 27.42
C ALA A 482 21.20 7.96 27.07
N ALA A 483 21.60 9.11 27.64
CA ALA A 483 21.04 10.42 27.32
C ALA A 483 21.81 11.14 26.19
N GLY A 484 22.77 10.45 25.57
CA GLY A 484 23.63 11.00 24.52
C GLY A 484 24.84 11.79 25.05
N GLU A 485 25.19 11.66 26.33
CA GLU A 485 26.37 12.27 26.93
C GLU A 485 27.53 11.27 26.96
N ASP A 486 28.53 11.54 26.15
CA ASP A 486 29.81 10.86 26.14
C ASP A 486 30.94 11.90 26.19
N HIS A 487 32.17 11.39 26.19
CA HIS A 487 33.39 12.18 26.23
C HIS A 487 33.51 13.20 25.08
N CYS A 488 32.77 12.99 23.98
CA CYS A 488 32.76 13.83 22.78
C CYS A 488 31.57 14.82 22.76
N THR A 489 30.47 14.52 23.44
CA THR A 489 29.26 15.36 23.48
C THR A 489 29.14 16.22 24.73
N CYS A 490 29.73 15.83 25.87
CA CYS A 490 29.75 16.63 27.10
C CYS A 490 31.04 16.50 27.93
N GLU A 491 32.02 17.37 27.66
CA GLU A 491 33.33 17.37 28.33
C GLU A 491 33.30 17.75 29.82
N THR A 492 32.27 18.48 30.26
CA THR A 492 32.19 19.00 31.63
C THR A 492 31.93 17.89 32.64
N ASP A 493 31.20 16.85 32.23
CA ASP A 493 30.71 15.79 33.11
C ASP A 493 31.38 14.45 32.84
N CYS A 494 31.68 14.16 31.57
CA CYS A 494 32.36 12.93 31.13
C CYS A 494 33.89 13.02 31.19
N GLY A 495 34.44 14.20 31.47
CA GLY A 495 35.84 14.52 31.15
C GLY A 495 36.01 14.78 29.65
N GLY A 496 37.14 15.35 29.23
CA GLY A 496 37.44 15.58 27.81
C GLY A 496 38.43 14.56 27.25
N GLY A 497 38.24 14.21 25.97
CA GLY A 497 39.09 13.30 25.17
C GLY A 497 40.56 13.32 25.54
N SER A 498 41.12 12.15 25.88
CA SER A 498 42.55 11.96 26.10
C SER A 498 43.14 10.82 25.26
N CYS A 499 44.16 11.11 24.46
CA CYS A 499 44.79 10.10 23.61
C CYS A 499 45.22 8.80 24.30
N GLY A 500 44.77 7.68 23.75
CA GLY A 500 45.05 6.30 24.13
C GLY A 500 43.91 5.59 24.86
N ASP A 501 42.69 6.15 24.87
CA ASP A 501 41.50 5.55 25.49
C ASP A 501 40.67 4.68 24.54
N GLY A 502 40.99 4.70 23.25
CA GLY A 502 40.39 3.89 22.19
C GLY A 502 39.14 4.48 21.55
N THR A 503 38.78 5.74 21.84
CA THR A 503 37.60 6.43 21.28
C THR A 503 38.00 7.76 20.66
N CYS A 504 37.55 8.08 19.44
CA CYS A 504 37.96 9.30 18.73
C CYS A 504 36.95 10.45 18.93
N CYS A 505 37.33 11.48 19.70
CA CYS A 505 36.47 12.65 19.98
C CYS A 505 36.88 13.94 19.24
N ALA A 506 36.39 14.13 18.02
CA ALA A 506 36.70 15.30 17.19
C ALA A 506 36.34 16.66 17.83
N ARG A 507 35.27 16.71 18.63
CA ARG A 507 34.76 17.96 19.26
C ARG A 507 35.64 18.47 20.39
N THR A 508 36.37 17.59 21.07
CA THR A 508 37.33 17.91 22.15
C THR A 508 38.78 17.99 21.66
N GLY A 509 38.99 17.91 20.33
CA GLY A 509 40.28 18.12 19.69
C GLY A 509 41.07 16.84 19.37
N GLU A 510 40.44 15.67 19.45
CA GLU A 510 41.02 14.40 19.03
C GLU A 510 40.62 14.08 17.60
N THR A 511 41.57 14.28 16.69
CA THR A 511 41.42 13.97 15.27
C THR A 511 42.52 12.98 14.87
N PRO A 512 42.45 12.36 13.69
CA PRO A 512 43.57 11.59 13.14
C PRO A 512 44.89 12.37 13.14
N CYS A 513 44.85 13.71 13.09
CA CYS A 513 46.02 14.58 13.15
C CYS A 513 46.63 14.76 14.54
N SER A 514 45.81 14.79 15.59
CA SER A 514 46.26 15.04 16.97
C SER A 514 46.39 13.75 17.79
N CYS A 515 45.69 12.69 17.39
CA CYS A 515 45.50 11.49 18.19
C CYS A 515 45.36 10.19 17.36
N PRO A 516 46.34 9.83 16.51
CA PRO A 516 46.23 8.74 15.53
C PRO A 516 46.14 7.33 16.13
N GLY A 517 46.43 7.16 17.42
CA GLY A 517 46.31 5.89 18.12
C GLY A 517 44.87 5.41 18.27
N ASP A 518 43.93 6.35 18.44
CA ASP A 518 42.51 6.07 18.68
C ASP A 518 41.64 6.44 17.47
N CYS A 519 42.03 7.49 16.74
CA CYS A 519 41.34 7.98 15.54
C CYS A 519 41.82 7.34 14.22
N GLY A 520 42.85 6.50 14.26
CA GLY A 520 43.50 5.96 13.07
C GLY A 520 44.56 6.89 12.46
N ASN A 521 45.40 6.33 11.58
CA ASN A 521 46.40 7.14 10.85
C ASN A 521 45.70 8.02 9.81
N PRO A 522 46.17 9.26 9.60
CA PRO A 522 45.59 10.16 8.59
C PRO A 522 45.82 9.62 7.16
N ILE A 523 44.83 9.79 6.28
CA ILE A 523 44.74 9.18 4.94
C ILE A 523 44.28 10.24 3.93
N CYS A 524 44.94 10.32 2.76
CA CYS A 524 44.48 11.23 1.71
C CYS A 524 43.06 10.91 1.20
N GLY A 525 42.18 11.91 1.17
CA GLY A 525 40.79 11.88 0.70
C GLY A 525 39.72 11.99 1.79
N ASP A 526 40.09 12.23 3.06
CA ASP A 526 39.18 12.34 4.21
C ASP A 526 38.75 13.77 4.58
N ASN A 527 39.16 14.77 3.79
CA ASN A 527 38.87 16.21 3.98
C ASN A 527 39.46 16.87 5.25
N ASP A 528 40.37 16.21 5.98
CA ASP A 528 41.07 16.79 7.14
C ASP A 528 42.59 16.94 6.89
N CYS A 529 43.14 18.15 7.10
CA CYS A 529 44.54 18.46 6.73
C CYS A 529 45.54 18.34 7.90
N CYS A 530 46.28 17.22 7.99
CA CYS A 530 47.21 16.96 9.10
C CYS A 530 48.67 17.41 8.87
N LEU A 531 48.94 18.71 9.03
CA LEU A 531 50.28 19.31 8.84
C LEU A 531 51.39 18.67 9.71
N GLN A 532 51.06 18.17 10.90
CA GLN A 532 52.04 17.52 11.81
C GLN A 532 52.42 16.09 11.39
N ALA A 533 51.58 15.44 10.58
CA ALA A 533 51.82 14.11 10.00
C ALA A 533 52.37 14.17 8.56
N ASN A 534 52.73 15.38 8.09
CA ASN A 534 53.32 15.66 6.77
C ASN A 534 52.33 15.66 5.58
N GLU A 535 51.05 15.86 5.86
CA GLU A 535 50.02 16.17 4.87
C GLU A 535 49.97 17.67 4.65
N ASN A 536 50.37 18.10 3.46
CA ASN A 536 50.26 19.48 3.00
C ASN A 536 49.80 19.48 1.54
N THR A 537 49.54 20.66 0.99
CA THR A 537 49.06 20.83 -0.39
C THR A 537 49.93 20.15 -1.45
N CYS A 538 51.23 19.94 -1.22
CA CYS A 538 52.06 19.20 -2.18
C CYS A 538 51.99 17.66 -2.00
N THR A 539 51.68 17.13 -0.81
CA THR A 539 51.62 15.68 -0.52
C THR A 539 50.22 15.09 -0.58
N CYS A 540 49.18 15.88 -0.27
CA CYS A 540 47.82 15.40 -0.05
C CYS A 540 46.80 16.54 -0.35
N PRO A 541 46.66 16.94 -1.63
CA PRO A 541 45.94 18.17 -2.04
C PRO A 541 44.40 18.08 -1.96
N GLY A 542 43.83 16.88 -1.80
CA GLY A 542 42.39 16.69 -1.68
C GLY A 542 41.83 17.26 -0.36
N ASP A 543 42.56 17.06 0.73
CA ASP A 543 42.07 17.34 2.09
C ASP A 543 42.57 18.67 2.63
N CYS A 544 43.81 18.99 2.30
CA CYS A 544 44.41 20.29 2.52
C CYS A 544 43.96 21.24 1.43
N SER A 545 42.73 21.77 1.56
CA SER A 545 42.03 22.73 0.69
C SER A 545 42.73 24.09 0.48
N GLY A 546 44.06 24.08 0.36
CA GLY A 546 44.83 25.14 -0.26
C GLY A 546 44.89 24.88 -1.75
N THR A 547 44.37 25.81 -2.55
CA THR A 547 44.81 25.91 -3.94
C THR A 547 46.24 26.44 -3.89
N SER A 548 47.21 25.67 -4.40
CA SER A 548 48.58 26.16 -4.59
C SER A 548 48.49 27.40 -5.49
N THR A 549 48.58 28.58 -4.87
CA THR A 549 48.37 29.88 -5.50
C THR A 549 49.48 30.81 -5.08
N CYS A 550 49.93 31.62 -6.04
CA CYS A 550 51.07 32.50 -5.83
C CYS A 550 50.85 33.54 -4.72
N GLY A 551 51.76 33.54 -3.76
CA GLY A 551 51.86 34.43 -2.61
C GLY A 551 51.78 33.75 -1.25
N ASP A 552 51.74 32.41 -1.18
CA ASP A 552 51.62 31.64 0.07
C ASP A 552 52.96 31.32 0.76
N GLY A 553 54.08 31.61 0.09
CA GLY A 553 55.45 31.40 0.55
C GLY A 553 55.99 29.98 0.39
N VAL A 554 55.28 29.07 -0.27
CA VAL A 554 55.66 27.67 -0.51
C VAL A 554 55.79 27.41 -2.02
N CYS A 555 56.73 26.54 -2.44
CA CYS A 555 57.02 26.30 -3.87
C CYS A 555 56.74 24.83 -4.22
N CYS A 556 55.54 24.50 -4.75
CA CYS A 556 55.15 23.13 -5.13
C CYS A 556 55.38 22.84 -6.65
N ALA A 557 56.55 22.32 -7.01
CA ALA A 557 56.92 22.05 -8.41
C ALA A 557 56.09 20.95 -9.12
N GLN A 558 55.35 20.10 -8.38
CA GLN A 558 54.58 18.98 -8.92
C GLN A 558 53.15 19.37 -9.36
N THR A 559 52.65 20.53 -8.88
CA THR A 559 51.31 21.06 -9.19
C THR A 559 51.34 22.30 -10.09
N GLY A 560 52.51 22.70 -10.59
CA GLY A 560 52.67 23.76 -11.60
C GLY A 560 53.24 25.09 -11.09
N GLU A 561 53.64 25.18 -9.83
CA GLU A 561 54.31 26.34 -9.27
C GLU A 561 55.81 26.29 -9.56
N ASP A 562 56.20 26.99 -10.62
CA ASP A 562 57.60 27.21 -10.95
C ASP A 562 57.94 28.70 -11.04
N LYS A 563 59.19 29.00 -11.36
CA LYS A 563 59.73 30.36 -11.41
C LYS A 563 59.02 31.27 -12.41
N CYS A 564 58.37 30.73 -13.45
CA CYS A 564 57.63 31.50 -14.44
C CYS A 564 56.18 31.76 -14.00
N THR A 565 55.55 30.80 -13.32
CA THR A 565 54.15 30.91 -12.89
C THR A 565 54.01 31.66 -11.56
N CYS A 566 55.00 31.55 -10.66
CA CYS A 566 54.84 31.89 -9.24
C CYS A 566 56.08 32.55 -8.56
N PRO A 567 56.50 33.74 -9.03
CA PRO A 567 57.80 34.31 -8.66
C PRO A 567 57.86 34.99 -7.28
N GLY A 568 56.72 35.07 -6.56
CA GLY A 568 56.65 35.57 -5.17
C GLY A 568 57.20 34.56 -4.17
N ASP A 569 56.92 33.28 -4.40
CA ASP A 569 57.28 32.17 -3.49
C ASP A 569 58.53 31.42 -3.97
N CYS A 570 58.82 31.50 -5.28
CA CYS A 570 60.01 30.92 -5.90
C CYS A 570 60.94 32.03 -6.48
N PRO A 571 61.81 32.69 -5.67
CA PRO A 571 62.54 33.89 -6.12
C PRO A 571 63.68 33.64 -7.13
N GLY A 572 63.67 34.41 -8.25
CA GLY A 572 64.86 34.74 -9.07
C GLY A 572 64.74 34.65 -10.60
N GLY A 573 64.00 35.55 -11.28
CA GLY A 573 63.91 35.60 -12.75
C GLY A 573 64.07 37.00 -13.34
N GLY A 574 64.88 37.11 -14.41
CA GLY A 574 65.05 38.30 -15.24
C GLY A 574 65.99 38.04 -16.43
N CYS A 575 65.76 38.76 -17.53
CA CYS A 575 66.43 38.64 -18.84
C CYS A 575 67.94 38.30 -18.75
N GLY A 576 68.31 37.15 -19.32
CA GLY A 576 69.65 36.54 -19.35
C GLY A 576 69.79 35.21 -18.60
N ASP A 577 68.70 34.59 -18.15
CA ASP A 577 68.69 33.32 -17.42
C ASP A 577 68.34 32.10 -18.29
N ASN A 578 68.23 32.29 -19.62
CA ASN A 578 67.98 31.24 -20.62
C ASN A 578 66.59 30.57 -20.50
N LEU A 579 65.63 31.20 -19.81
CA LEU A 579 64.26 30.73 -19.65
C LEU A 579 63.25 31.81 -20.10
N CYS A 580 62.37 31.50 -21.05
CA CYS A 580 61.40 32.48 -21.56
C CYS A 580 60.08 32.41 -20.75
N CYS A 581 59.80 33.40 -19.89
CA CYS A 581 58.62 33.42 -19.01
C CYS A 581 57.57 34.49 -19.42
N ARG A 582 56.37 34.05 -19.82
CA ARG A 582 55.17 34.92 -19.94
C ARG A 582 54.38 34.82 -18.62
N PRO A 583 54.46 35.81 -17.70
CA PRO A 583 53.71 37.08 -17.83
C PRO A 583 54.48 38.35 -17.43
N ARG A 584 55.81 38.29 -17.19
CA ARG A 584 56.63 39.49 -16.89
C ARG A 584 57.05 40.31 -18.13
N GLN A 585 56.38 40.08 -19.26
CA GLN A 585 56.75 40.63 -20.57
C GLN A 585 58.17 40.26 -20.99
N GLU A 586 58.55 38.99 -20.88
CA GLU A 586 59.70 38.44 -21.60
C GLU A 586 59.14 37.60 -22.75
N ASP A 587 58.91 38.27 -23.87
CA ASP A 587 58.60 37.65 -25.15
C ASP A 587 59.59 38.11 -26.22
N THR A 588 59.44 37.58 -27.43
CA THR A 588 60.25 37.90 -28.61
C THR A 588 60.36 39.41 -28.89
N CYS A 589 59.40 40.23 -28.43
CA CYS A 589 59.32 41.66 -28.68
C CYS A 589 59.81 42.52 -27.50
N THR A 590 59.93 41.97 -26.28
CA THR A 590 60.49 42.66 -25.09
C THR A 590 61.81 42.12 -24.53
N CYS A 591 62.16 40.84 -24.67
CA CYS A 591 63.48 40.27 -24.29
C CYS A 591 63.94 39.20 -25.32
N PRO A 592 64.46 39.62 -26.49
CA PRO A 592 64.85 38.71 -27.57
C PRO A 592 66.13 37.89 -27.31
N LEU A 593 66.82 38.09 -26.18
CA LEU A 593 68.04 37.35 -25.81
C LEU A 593 67.72 35.91 -25.35
N ASP A 594 66.65 35.73 -24.59
CA ASP A 594 66.21 34.42 -24.08
C ASP A 594 65.10 33.79 -24.95
N CYS A 595 64.29 34.61 -25.64
CA CYS A 595 63.09 34.17 -26.38
C CYS A 595 63.22 34.13 -27.92
N GLY A 596 64.35 34.57 -28.49
CA GLY A 596 64.58 34.60 -29.95
C GLY A 596 64.09 35.89 -30.64
N ALA A 597 64.39 36.06 -31.93
CA ALA A 597 63.98 37.23 -32.74
C ALA A 597 62.80 36.87 -33.67
N GLY A 598 61.87 37.82 -33.88
CA GLY A 598 60.63 37.64 -34.67
C GLY A 598 60.87 37.25 -36.13
N THR A 599 59.98 36.43 -36.68
CA THR A 599 60.03 35.92 -38.06
C THR A 599 58.64 35.94 -38.71
N CYS A 600 58.56 36.44 -39.94
CA CYS A 600 57.32 36.53 -40.70
C CYS A 600 56.50 35.23 -40.81
N GLY A 601 55.18 35.35 -40.61
CA GLY A 601 54.18 34.28 -40.75
C GLY A 601 53.67 33.72 -39.42
N ASP A 602 53.95 34.39 -38.30
CA ASP A 602 53.47 34.01 -36.96
C ASP A 602 52.21 34.78 -36.51
N HIS A 603 51.65 35.62 -37.39
CA HIS A 603 50.42 36.40 -37.22
C HIS A 603 50.46 37.45 -36.10
N ILE A 604 51.66 37.88 -35.67
CA ILE A 604 51.85 38.91 -34.65
C ILE A 604 52.70 40.07 -35.20
N CYS A 605 52.12 41.26 -35.35
CA CYS A 605 52.79 42.42 -35.93
C CYS A 605 53.70 43.15 -34.90
N CYS A 606 55.01 42.84 -34.83
CA CYS A 606 55.94 43.44 -33.87
C CYS A 606 56.84 44.56 -34.46
N GLU A 607 56.42 45.82 -34.31
CA GLU A 607 57.15 46.98 -34.83
C GLU A 607 58.57 47.15 -34.24
N ALA A 608 58.78 46.77 -32.97
CA ALA A 608 60.08 46.88 -32.28
C ALA A 608 61.14 45.87 -32.79
N ALA A 609 60.69 44.76 -33.40
CA ALA A 609 61.53 43.76 -34.05
C ALA A 609 61.68 43.97 -35.57
N GLY A 610 61.01 44.99 -36.13
CA GLY A 610 61.15 45.40 -37.54
C GLY A 610 60.03 44.94 -38.48
N GLU A 611 58.92 44.41 -37.95
CA GLU A 611 57.78 43.94 -38.75
C GLU A 611 56.77 45.07 -38.97
N ASN A 612 56.41 45.31 -40.23
CA ASN A 612 55.36 46.25 -40.63
C ASN A 612 54.71 45.78 -41.93
N GLY A 613 53.59 46.39 -42.31
CA GLY A 613 52.78 46.02 -43.49
C GLY A 613 53.50 46.07 -44.85
N THR A 614 54.76 46.54 -44.92
CA THR A 614 55.59 46.46 -46.13
C THR A 614 56.67 45.38 -46.09
N ILE A 615 57.13 44.97 -44.90
CA ILE A 615 58.17 43.94 -44.72
C ILE A 615 57.53 42.57 -44.48
N CYS A 616 56.36 42.55 -43.82
CA CYS A 616 55.67 41.35 -43.38
C CYS A 616 54.14 41.46 -43.54
N PRO A 617 53.62 41.48 -44.78
CA PRO A 617 52.21 41.77 -45.06
C PRO A 617 51.23 40.64 -44.67
N GLN A 618 51.73 39.43 -44.37
CA GLN A 618 50.86 38.32 -43.96
C GLN A 618 50.28 38.50 -42.55
N ASP A 619 50.92 39.30 -41.71
CA ASP A 619 50.59 39.39 -40.29
C ASP A 619 49.85 40.70 -39.91
N CYS A 620 49.60 41.63 -40.86
CA CYS A 620 49.05 42.98 -40.55
C CYS A 620 47.95 43.51 -41.54
N GLY A 621 46.79 42.84 -41.71
CA GLY A 621 45.89 43.02 -42.90
C GLY A 621 44.35 43.28 -42.84
N CYS A 622 43.63 43.61 -41.74
CA CYS A 622 42.17 43.96 -41.78
C CYS A 622 41.81 45.22 -40.95
N GLY A 623 40.86 46.06 -41.41
CA GLY A 623 40.24 47.16 -40.62
C GLY A 623 40.07 48.54 -41.31
N SER A 624 39.65 48.61 -42.57
CA SER A 624 39.55 49.87 -43.35
C SER A 624 38.17 50.55 -43.32
N GLY A 625 37.10 49.84 -42.92
CA GLY A 625 35.72 50.32 -42.87
C GLY A 625 34.93 50.23 -44.17
N SER A 626 35.49 49.62 -45.23
CA SER A 626 34.82 49.43 -46.53
C SER A 626 35.28 48.16 -47.24
N CYS A 627 34.34 47.38 -47.78
CA CYS A 627 34.63 46.13 -48.48
C CYS A 627 35.34 46.33 -49.83
N ASP A 628 36.66 46.11 -49.87
CA ASP A 628 37.50 46.33 -51.05
C ASP A 628 37.66 45.07 -51.93
N ALA A 629 38.23 45.25 -53.14
CA ALA A 629 38.36 44.18 -54.13
C ALA A 629 39.35 43.09 -53.68
N GLY A 630 38.82 41.96 -53.22
CA GLY A 630 39.58 40.84 -52.64
C GLY A 630 39.14 40.49 -51.22
N GLU A 631 38.33 41.36 -50.60
CA GLU A 631 37.70 41.17 -49.31
C GLU A 631 36.26 40.62 -49.50
N ASP A 632 35.89 39.63 -48.71
CA ASP A 632 34.56 39.05 -48.62
C ASP A 632 34.18 38.79 -47.16
N VAL A 633 32.92 38.42 -46.92
CA VAL A 633 32.38 38.13 -45.57
C VAL A 633 33.17 37.05 -44.83
N CYS A 634 33.85 36.16 -45.56
CA CYS A 634 34.63 35.06 -45.01
C CYS A 634 36.05 35.50 -44.58
N ASN A 635 36.62 36.57 -45.15
CA ASN A 635 37.99 37.02 -44.87
C ASN A 635 38.12 38.41 -44.21
N CYS A 636 37.09 39.26 -44.21
CA CYS A 636 37.08 40.54 -43.48
C CYS A 636 35.64 40.95 -43.08
N SER A 637 35.06 40.25 -42.10
CA SER A 637 33.67 40.43 -41.65
C SER A 637 33.36 41.76 -40.96
N GLN A 638 34.39 42.53 -40.60
CA GLN A 638 34.24 43.88 -40.02
C GLN A 638 33.79 44.91 -41.08
N ASP A 639 34.22 44.73 -42.33
CA ASP A 639 34.04 45.72 -43.41
C ASP A 639 33.03 45.27 -44.49
N CYS A 640 32.71 43.97 -44.55
CA CYS A 640 31.77 43.35 -45.49
C CYS A 640 30.62 42.63 -44.74
N SER A 641 29.34 42.90 -45.05
CA SER A 641 28.18 42.27 -44.39
C SER A 641 27.16 41.67 -45.37
N GLY A 642 26.77 40.40 -45.18
CA GLY A 642 25.67 39.72 -45.90
C GLY A 642 25.93 38.24 -46.22
N ALA A 643 25.72 37.35 -45.25
CA ALA A 643 25.68 35.91 -45.45
C ALA A 643 24.22 35.46 -45.71
N THR A 644 23.99 34.54 -46.65
CA THR A 644 22.64 34.08 -47.05
C THR A 644 22.65 32.58 -47.28
N CYS A 645 21.86 31.86 -46.46
CA CYS A 645 21.74 30.41 -46.54
C CYS A 645 21.16 29.91 -47.87
N GLY A 646 21.82 28.91 -48.47
CA GLY A 646 21.51 28.27 -49.75
C GLY A 646 22.39 28.71 -50.93
N ASP A 647 23.48 29.44 -50.72
CA ASP A 647 24.38 29.91 -51.79
C ASP A 647 25.54 28.93 -52.11
N GLY A 648 25.62 27.83 -51.36
CA GLY A 648 26.60 26.76 -51.49
C GLY A 648 27.96 27.04 -50.85
N ARG A 649 28.09 28.06 -49.98
CA ARG A 649 29.38 28.46 -49.41
C ARG A 649 29.31 28.82 -47.93
N CYS A 650 29.72 27.89 -47.06
CA CYS A 650 29.72 28.06 -45.60
C CYS A 650 30.69 29.15 -45.07
N CYS A 651 30.16 30.29 -44.60
CA CYS A 651 30.95 31.39 -44.02
C CYS A 651 30.74 31.58 -42.50
N LYS A 652 31.60 30.96 -41.67
CA LYS A 652 31.57 31.08 -40.19
C LYS A 652 31.61 32.52 -39.67
N ALA A 653 32.40 33.38 -40.31
CA ALA A 653 32.54 34.78 -39.89
C ALA A 653 31.28 35.64 -40.16
N GLY A 654 30.34 35.14 -40.98
CA GLY A 654 29.04 35.74 -41.27
C GLY A 654 27.87 35.12 -40.48
N GLY A 655 28.14 34.16 -39.59
CA GLY A 655 27.12 33.47 -38.78
C GLY A 655 26.53 32.21 -39.42
N GLU A 656 27.15 31.67 -40.47
CA GLU A 656 26.75 30.39 -41.06
C GLU A 656 27.57 29.25 -40.45
N ASP A 657 26.86 28.31 -39.82
CA ASP A 657 27.41 27.07 -39.29
C ASP A 657 26.45 25.89 -39.59
N PRO A 658 26.88 24.63 -39.36
CA PRO A 658 26.04 23.45 -39.61
C PRO A 658 24.70 23.44 -38.88
N CYS A 659 24.58 24.09 -37.72
CA CYS A 659 23.32 24.17 -36.96
C CYS A 659 22.38 25.27 -37.50
N ALA A 660 22.93 26.39 -37.98
CA ALA A 660 22.17 27.54 -38.46
C ALA A 660 21.85 27.50 -39.97
N CYS A 661 22.70 26.87 -40.79
CA CYS A 661 22.54 26.72 -42.23
C CYS A 661 23.14 25.40 -42.77
N PRO A 662 22.49 24.25 -42.50
CA PRO A 662 22.97 22.92 -42.93
C PRO A 662 22.96 22.72 -44.45
N ALA A 663 22.23 23.55 -45.21
CA ALA A 663 22.17 23.49 -46.67
C ALA A 663 23.53 23.79 -47.34
N ASP A 664 24.32 24.71 -46.77
CA ASP A 664 25.62 25.13 -47.32
C ASP A 664 26.81 24.58 -46.52
N CYS A 665 26.62 24.37 -45.22
CA CYS A 665 27.65 23.87 -44.30
C CYS A 665 27.65 22.35 -44.10
N GLY A 666 26.63 21.65 -44.62
CA GLY A 666 26.36 20.23 -44.33
C GLY A 666 25.61 20.06 -43.00
N ALA A 667 24.80 19.01 -42.89
CA ALA A 667 24.20 18.61 -41.61
C ALA A 667 25.28 18.00 -40.70
N SER A 668 25.27 18.33 -39.41
CA SER A 668 26.14 17.64 -38.44
C SER A 668 25.75 16.17 -38.31
N LEU A 669 26.76 15.34 -38.04
CA LEU A 669 26.66 13.89 -37.82
C LEU A 669 27.43 13.58 -36.55
N CYS A 670 26.96 12.60 -35.75
CA CYS A 670 27.68 12.20 -34.54
C CYS A 670 29.19 11.95 -34.79
N GLY A 671 30.04 12.51 -33.95
CA GLY A 671 31.50 12.48 -33.98
C GLY A 671 32.19 13.73 -34.56
N ASP A 672 31.46 14.81 -34.87
CA ASP A 672 32.04 16.06 -35.43
C ASP A 672 32.34 17.15 -34.39
N THR A 673 32.11 16.84 -33.10
CA THR A 673 32.31 17.68 -31.91
C THR A 673 31.40 18.90 -31.79
N VAL A 674 30.32 18.99 -32.58
CA VAL A 674 29.36 20.10 -32.56
C VAL A 674 27.96 19.57 -32.25
N CYS A 675 27.36 20.02 -31.14
CA CYS A 675 26.02 19.57 -30.73
C CYS A 675 24.90 20.43 -31.34
N CYS A 676 24.20 19.93 -32.36
CA CYS A 676 23.07 20.63 -33.00
C CYS A 676 21.70 20.04 -32.63
N ALA A 677 21.04 20.60 -31.61
CA ALA A 677 19.70 20.16 -31.18
C ALA A 677 18.63 20.27 -32.29
N ALA A 678 18.75 21.25 -33.20
CA ALA A 678 17.80 21.49 -34.28
C ALA A 678 17.80 20.41 -35.38
N THR A 679 18.86 19.59 -35.45
CA THR A 679 19.01 18.48 -36.40
C THR A 679 18.89 17.10 -35.73
N GLY A 680 18.56 17.05 -34.43
CA GLY A 680 18.26 15.81 -33.70
C GLY A 680 19.45 15.24 -32.90
N GLU A 681 20.53 15.99 -32.74
CA GLU A 681 21.65 15.58 -31.89
C GLU A 681 21.39 15.97 -30.43
N ASN A 682 21.43 14.98 -29.55
CA ASN A 682 21.29 15.17 -28.11
C ASN A 682 22.26 14.24 -27.35
N PRO A 683 22.44 14.42 -26.02
CA PRO A 683 23.37 13.63 -25.23
C PRO A 683 23.13 12.11 -25.29
N CYS A 684 21.88 11.65 -25.41
CA CYS A 684 21.57 10.22 -25.51
C CYS A 684 21.86 9.63 -26.91
N ALA A 685 21.74 10.42 -27.99
CA ALA A 685 21.89 9.96 -29.37
C ALA A 685 23.30 10.18 -29.95
N CYS A 686 24.00 11.25 -29.57
CA CYS A 686 25.37 11.58 -29.99
C CYS A 686 26.23 12.06 -28.79
N PRO A 687 26.54 11.20 -27.81
CA PRO A 687 27.25 11.59 -26.58
C PRO A 687 28.69 12.08 -26.78
N ALA A 688 29.31 11.76 -27.92
CA ALA A 688 30.66 12.23 -28.26
C ALA A 688 30.73 13.74 -28.55
N ASP A 689 29.63 14.31 -29.06
CA ASP A 689 29.56 15.71 -29.48
C ASP A 689 28.72 16.57 -28.53
N CYS A 690 27.78 15.94 -27.83
CA CYS A 690 26.92 16.55 -26.81
C CYS A 690 27.29 16.01 -25.41
N PRO A 691 28.42 16.42 -24.80
CA PRO A 691 28.78 16.00 -23.45
C PRO A 691 27.87 16.72 -22.45
N GLY A 692 26.74 16.10 -22.13
CA GLY A 692 25.67 16.71 -21.32
C GLY A 692 25.11 15.84 -20.21
N ALA A 693 25.18 14.51 -20.32
CA ALA A 693 24.71 13.55 -19.32
C ALA A 693 25.39 13.83 -17.95
N ARG A 694 24.66 14.49 -17.05
CA ARG A 694 24.97 14.64 -15.62
C ARG A 694 23.65 14.59 -14.84
N CYS A 695 23.66 13.90 -13.70
CA CYS A 695 22.52 13.90 -12.78
C CYS A 695 22.02 15.31 -12.42
N GLY A 696 20.71 15.49 -12.41
CA GLY A 696 19.96 16.72 -12.15
C GLY A 696 19.49 17.49 -13.40
N ASP A 697 19.53 16.90 -14.60
CA ASP A 697 19.06 17.54 -15.84
C ASP A 697 17.67 17.05 -16.33
N ASN A 698 17.03 16.16 -15.57
CA ASN A 698 15.75 15.51 -15.85
C ASN A 698 15.72 14.67 -17.16
N VAL A 699 16.86 14.19 -17.67
CA VAL A 699 16.94 13.34 -18.86
C VAL A 699 17.72 12.05 -18.55
N CYS A 700 17.09 10.88 -18.73
CA CYS A 700 17.73 9.60 -18.46
C CYS A 700 18.44 9.02 -19.71
N CYS A 701 19.78 8.95 -19.71
CA CYS A 701 20.59 8.39 -20.81
C CYS A 701 21.41 7.14 -20.39
N ASP A 702 20.79 5.97 -20.47
CA ASP A 702 21.38 4.67 -20.10
C ASP A 702 22.68 4.33 -20.90
N ALA A 703 22.73 4.72 -22.18
CA ALA A 703 23.89 4.50 -23.06
C ALA A 703 25.18 5.24 -22.61
N THR A 704 25.07 6.22 -21.72
CA THR A 704 26.18 6.99 -21.13
C THR A 704 26.45 6.68 -19.65
N GLY A 705 25.72 5.73 -19.06
CA GLY A 705 25.90 5.31 -17.66
C GLY A 705 25.07 6.08 -16.64
N GLU A 706 23.96 6.68 -17.08
CA GLU A 706 22.95 7.27 -16.20
C GLU A 706 21.79 6.29 -16.06
N ASP A 707 21.68 5.74 -14.85
CA ASP A 707 20.64 4.79 -14.46
C ASP A 707 20.02 5.22 -13.11
N ALA A 708 19.01 4.46 -12.67
CA ALA A 708 18.33 4.71 -11.39
C ALA A 708 19.27 4.56 -10.16
N CYS A 709 20.41 3.87 -10.29
CA CYS A 709 21.40 3.71 -9.22
C CYS A 709 22.25 4.98 -9.05
N ASN A 710 22.67 5.58 -10.17
CA ASN A 710 23.67 6.65 -10.19
C ASN A 710 23.05 8.05 -10.31
N CYS A 711 21.88 8.17 -10.95
CA CYS A 711 21.12 9.42 -11.14
C CYS A 711 19.60 9.26 -10.84
N PRO A 712 19.19 8.93 -9.61
CA PRO A 712 17.78 8.65 -9.26
C PRO A 712 16.83 9.86 -9.40
N GLY A 713 17.36 11.09 -9.49
CA GLY A 713 16.58 12.30 -9.72
C GLY A 713 16.09 12.48 -11.16
N ASP A 714 16.82 11.91 -12.14
CA ASP A 714 16.52 12.03 -13.58
C ASP A 714 15.98 10.71 -14.15
N CYS A 715 16.36 9.59 -13.54
CA CYS A 715 15.93 8.23 -13.88
C CYS A 715 15.06 7.64 -12.75
N PRO A 716 13.77 8.01 -12.64
CA PRO A 716 12.89 7.42 -11.64
C PRO A 716 12.48 5.99 -12.03
N GLY A 717 12.82 5.02 -11.18
CA GLY A 717 12.29 3.65 -11.24
C GLY A 717 13.37 2.60 -11.44
N GLY A 718 13.77 1.95 -10.36
CA GLY A 718 14.34 0.61 -10.44
C GLY A 718 13.26 -0.38 -10.90
N ARG A 719 13.57 -1.21 -11.89
CA ARG A 719 12.69 -2.30 -12.36
C ARG A 719 13.39 -3.62 -12.12
N CYS A 720 12.72 -4.53 -11.40
CA CYS A 720 13.21 -5.89 -11.31
C CYS A 720 13.32 -6.54 -12.72
N GLY A 721 14.44 -7.18 -13.02
CA GLY A 721 14.72 -7.96 -14.23
C GLY A 721 15.74 -7.32 -15.19
N ASP A 722 16.43 -6.26 -14.80
CA ASP A 722 17.47 -5.58 -15.60
C ASP A 722 18.92 -6.00 -15.27
N ASP A 723 19.10 -6.98 -14.38
CA ASP A 723 20.39 -7.48 -13.86
C ASP A 723 21.24 -6.42 -13.10
N ILE A 724 20.65 -5.29 -12.67
CA ILE A 724 21.29 -4.22 -11.89
C ILE A 724 20.58 -4.05 -10.53
N CYS A 725 21.34 -3.89 -9.44
CA CYS A 725 20.77 -3.75 -8.08
C CYS A 725 20.85 -2.31 -7.56
N CYS A 726 19.73 -1.57 -7.58
CA CYS A 726 19.66 -0.16 -7.22
C CYS A 726 18.95 0.14 -5.89
N SER A 727 19.71 0.11 -4.80
CA SER A 727 19.22 0.42 -3.44
C SER A 727 18.61 1.82 -3.29
N ALA A 728 19.11 2.80 -4.05
CA ALA A 728 18.62 4.18 -4.04
C ALA A 728 17.22 4.33 -4.68
N ALA A 729 16.83 3.39 -5.54
CA ALA A 729 15.53 3.34 -6.19
C ALA A 729 14.54 2.38 -5.50
N GLY A 730 14.91 1.83 -4.33
CA GLY A 730 14.08 0.91 -3.56
C GLY A 730 14.20 -0.56 -3.99
N GLU A 731 15.20 -0.89 -4.80
CA GLU A 731 15.53 -2.28 -5.12
C GLU A 731 16.45 -2.85 -4.06
N ASP A 732 15.93 -3.88 -3.41
CA ASP A 732 16.71 -4.73 -2.55
C ASP A 732 16.43 -6.19 -2.92
N ARG A 733 17.21 -7.09 -2.34
CA ARG A 733 17.04 -8.54 -2.55
C ARG A 733 15.71 -9.10 -2.04
N CYS A 734 14.94 -8.37 -1.24
CA CYS A 734 13.59 -8.77 -0.79
C CYS A 734 12.55 -8.47 -1.88
N ASN A 735 12.71 -7.35 -2.60
CA ASN A 735 11.79 -6.87 -3.64
C ASN A 735 12.20 -7.32 -5.07
N CYS A 736 13.49 -7.33 -5.41
CA CYS A 736 14.07 -7.74 -6.71
C CYS A 736 15.21 -8.77 -6.57
N PRO A 737 14.92 -10.03 -6.21
CA PRO A 737 15.95 -11.06 -6.00
C PRO A 737 16.68 -11.53 -7.27
N GLY A 738 16.15 -11.22 -8.46
CA GLY A 738 16.78 -11.52 -9.76
C GLY A 738 18.03 -10.68 -10.01
N ASP A 739 17.96 -9.38 -9.73
CA ASP A 739 19.00 -8.40 -10.04
C ASP A 739 19.92 -8.11 -8.85
N CYS A 740 19.44 -8.37 -7.63
CA CYS A 740 20.20 -8.28 -6.39
C CYS A 740 20.61 -9.66 -5.81
N PRO A 741 21.52 -10.42 -6.44
CA PRO A 741 21.94 -11.72 -5.93
C PRO A 741 22.92 -11.58 -4.75
N GLY A 742 22.54 -12.12 -3.59
CA GLY A 742 23.47 -12.38 -2.49
C GLY A 742 22.92 -12.07 -1.10
N GLY A 743 22.18 -13.00 -0.53
CA GLY A 743 21.90 -12.99 0.91
C GLY A 743 23.18 -13.26 1.73
N ARG A 744 23.57 -12.31 2.59
CA ARG A 744 24.56 -12.52 3.65
C ARG A 744 23.93 -12.14 4.98
N CYS A 745 23.92 -13.08 5.92
CA CYS A 745 23.53 -12.77 7.29
C CYS A 745 24.36 -11.61 7.87
N GLY A 746 23.69 -10.64 8.49
CA GLY A 746 24.28 -9.55 9.28
C GLY A 746 24.32 -8.20 8.57
N ASP A 747 23.46 -7.95 7.58
CA ASP A 747 23.34 -6.64 6.91
C ASP A 747 22.16 -5.79 7.43
N GLY A 748 21.38 -6.32 8.37
CA GLY A 748 20.29 -5.60 9.04
C GLY A 748 18.93 -5.73 8.33
N ILE A 749 18.84 -6.51 7.26
CA ILE A 749 17.64 -6.69 6.44
C ILE A 749 17.24 -8.18 6.44
N CYS A 750 15.96 -8.48 6.62
CA CYS A 750 15.48 -9.87 6.65
C CYS A 750 14.68 -10.23 5.40
N CYS A 751 15.23 -11.07 4.51
CA CYS A 751 14.61 -11.45 3.25
C CYS A 751 14.21 -12.93 3.19
N ALA A 752 13.00 -13.25 3.67
CA ALA A 752 12.48 -14.61 3.68
C ALA A 752 12.38 -15.26 2.28
N ALA A 753 12.08 -14.47 1.24
CA ALA A 753 11.95 -14.93 -0.14
C ALA A 753 13.26 -15.51 -0.73
N THR A 754 14.42 -15.09 -0.22
CA THR A 754 15.75 -15.57 -0.64
C THR A 754 16.37 -16.57 0.34
N GLY A 755 15.59 -17.02 1.34
CA GLY A 755 16.01 -18.01 2.33
C GLY A 755 16.74 -17.42 3.53
N GLU A 756 16.68 -16.11 3.74
CA GLU A 756 17.09 -15.47 4.99
C GLU A 756 15.90 -15.37 5.94
N ASP A 757 15.86 -16.27 6.91
CA ASP A 757 14.86 -16.30 7.95
C ASP A 757 15.53 -16.49 9.32
N GLY A 758 14.72 -16.56 10.38
CA GLY A 758 15.24 -16.76 11.74
C GLY A 758 15.95 -18.11 11.96
N THR A 759 16.00 -19.00 10.97
CA THR A 759 16.73 -20.28 10.99
C THR A 759 18.09 -20.19 10.31
N SER A 760 18.16 -19.48 9.19
CA SER A 760 19.37 -19.35 8.38
C SER A 760 20.21 -18.14 8.77
N CYS A 761 19.58 -17.04 9.19
CA CYS A 761 20.22 -15.78 9.59
C CYS A 761 19.61 -15.17 10.88
N PRO A 762 19.66 -15.88 12.03
CA PRO A 762 19.03 -15.45 13.30
C PRO A 762 19.61 -14.16 13.90
N GLY A 763 20.84 -13.79 13.54
CA GLY A 763 21.46 -12.53 13.97
C GLY A 763 20.88 -11.30 13.24
N ASP A 764 20.21 -11.52 12.12
CA ASP A 764 19.68 -10.49 11.23
C ASP A 764 18.14 -10.44 11.29
N CYS A 765 17.51 -11.60 11.10
CA CYS A 765 16.06 -11.79 11.12
C CYS A 765 15.45 -11.96 12.52
N GLY A 766 16.29 -11.98 13.55
CA GLY A 766 15.91 -12.49 14.87
C GLY A 766 15.79 -14.01 14.88
N ALA A 767 16.23 -14.65 15.98
CA ALA A 767 16.04 -16.09 16.13
C ALA A 767 14.55 -16.43 16.17
N CYS A 768 14.15 -17.53 15.52
CA CYS A 768 12.76 -17.97 15.59
C CYS A 768 12.32 -18.12 17.05
N PRO A 769 11.18 -17.51 17.45
CA PRO A 769 10.75 -17.52 18.83
C PRO A 769 10.59 -18.97 19.31
N ASN A 770 11.35 -19.35 20.34
CA ASN A 770 11.18 -20.60 21.08
C ASN A 770 10.01 -20.44 22.06
N THR A 771 8.81 -20.25 21.53
CA THR A 771 7.57 -20.34 22.29
C THR A 771 7.15 -21.81 22.38
N ALA A 772 6.48 -22.19 23.48
CA ALA A 772 5.97 -23.54 23.65
C ALA A 772 4.74 -23.76 22.74
N SER A 773 5.01 -23.99 21.45
CA SER A 773 4.02 -24.17 20.39
C SER A 773 3.72 -25.66 20.18
N GLY A 774 2.51 -25.95 19.71
CA GLY A 774 2.00 -27.32 19.51
C GLY A 774 1.13 -27.43 18.26
N LEU A 775 0.36 -28.50 18.15
CA LEU A 775 -0.61 -28.69 17.07
C LEU A 775 -1.98 -29.04 17.66
N TRP A 776 -3.05 -28.50 17.10
CA TRP A 776 -4.41 -28.93 17.36
C TRP A 776 -4.94 -29.76 16.19
N LEU A 777 -5.59 -30.87 16.52
CA LEU A 777 -6.01 -31.89 15.58
C LEU A 777 -7.46 -32.30 15.86
N SER A 778 -8.23 -32.67 14.84
CA SER A 778 -9.47 -33.43 15.01
C SER A 778 -9.39 -34.77 14.29
N THR A 779 -10.29 -35.70 14.61
CA THR A 779 -10.31 -37.04 14.00
C THR A 779 -11.66 -37.35 13.38
N SER A 780 -11.66 -38.18 12.34
CA SER A 780 -12.85 -38.49 11.53
C SER A 780 -13.97 -39.27 12.21
N ALA A 781 -13.75 -39.83 13.40
CA ALA A 781 -14.77 -40.55 14.14
C ALA A 781 -14.47 -40.58 15.65
N ASP A 782 -15.46 -41.00 16.43
CA ASP A 782 -15.32 -41.24 17.86
C ASP A 782 -14.32 -42.38 18.16
N VAL A 783 -13.45 -42.14 19.15
CA VAL A 783 -12.42 -43.08 19.58
C VAL A 783 -12.64 -43.42 21.06
N SER A 784 -12.78 -44.72 21.37
CA SER A 784 -13.07 -45.20 22.73
C SER A 784 -11.92 -45.95 23.41
N ASN A 785 -10.88 -46.34 22.65
CA ASN A 785 -9.66 -46.98 23.15
C ASN A 785 -8.49 -46.55 22.25
N SER A 786 -8.05 -45.31 22.45
CA SER A 786 -7.08 -44.65 21.57
C SER A 786 -5.67 -45.24 21.58
N GLY A 787 -5.25 -45.85 22.69
CA GLY A 787 -3.85 -46.29 22.85
C GLY A 787 -2.82 -45.14 22.95
N VAL A 788 -3.22 -43.89 22.72
CA VAL A 788 -2.36 -42.70 22.80
C VAL A 788 -2.10 -42.27 24.25
N ALA A 789 -1.00 -41.57 24.48
CA ALA A 789 -0.67 -41.01 25.78
C ALA A 789 -1.51 -39.75 26.09
N GLY A 790 -2.08 -39.68 27.30
CA GLY A 790 -2.79 -38.50 27.82
C GLY A 790 -4.32 -38.55 27.73
N LEU A 791 -4.88 -39.20 26.70
CA LEU A 791 -6.32 -39.27 26.46
C LEU A 791 -6.76 -40.68 26.06
N PRO A 792 -7.62 -41.38 26.83
CA PRO A 792 -8.07 -42.74 26.50
C PRO A 792 -9.19 -42.80 25.45
N SER A 793 -9.93 -41.70 25.26
CA SER A 793 -11.10 -41.60 24.38
C SER A 793 -11.44 -40.15 24.05
N TRP A 794 -12.03 -39.91 22.88
CA TRP A 794 -12.55 -38.62 22.43
C TRP A 794 -13.66 -38.81 21.39
N THR A 795 -14.38 -37.74 21.06
CA THR A 795 -15.40 -37.71 20.01
C THR A 795 -14.88 -37.01 18.75
N ALA A 796 -15.52 -37.23 17.59
CA ALA A 796 -15.16 -36.54 16.34
C ALA A 796 -15.30 -35.01 16.41
N GLY A 797 -16.11 -34.49 17.35
CA GLY A 797 -16.22 -33.07 17.66
C GLY A 797 -15.16 -32.50 18.61
N ASP A 798 -14.20 -33.29 19.08
CA ASP A 798 -13.14 -32.81 19.97
C ASP A 798 -11.96 -32.24 19.15
N ALA A 799 -11.49 -31.05 19.52
CA ALA A 799 -10.16 -30.58 19.13
C ALA A 799 -9.13 -31.05 20.17
N LEU A 800 -8.13 -31.78 19.70
CA LEU A 800 -7.10 -32.42 20.49
C LEU A 800 -5.80 -31.62 20.38
N GLY A 801 -5.29 -31.13 21.52
CA GLY A 801 -4.00 -30.47 21.59
C GLY A 801 -2.87 -31.47 21.76
N LEU A 802 -1.95 -31.48 20.80
CA LEU A 802 -0.65 -32.15 20.85
C LEU A 802 0.42 -31.13 21.25
N ALA A 803 0.88 -31.21 22.50
CA ALA A 803 1.83 -30.28 23.08
C ALA A 803 2.79 -30.98 24.06
N ASP A 804 3.70 -30.20 24.63
CA ASP A 804 4.61 -30.65 25.69
C ASP A 804 3.87 -31.09 26.97
N PRO A 805 4.47 -31.98 27.79
CA PRO A 805 5.87 -32.42 27.75
C PRO A 805 6.16 -33.53 26.74
N GLY A 806 7.31 -33.42 26.09
CA GLY A 806 7.88 -34.45 25.21
C GLY A 806 7.37 -34.38 23.78
N LEU A 807 6.95 -33.19 23.32
CA LEU A 807 6.60 -32.98 21.92
C LEU A 807 7.88 -33.10 21.07
N ALA A 808 7.86 -34.01 20.11
CA ALA A 808 8.91 -34.19 19.12
C ALA A 808 8.27 -34.43 17.75
N LEU A 809 8.89 -33.88 16.71
CA LEU A 809 8.46 -34.02 15.32
C LEU A 809 9.54 -34.72 14.49
N GLU A 810 9.18 -35.19 13.30
CA GLU A 810 10.12 -35.79 12.35
C GLU A 810 11.17 -34.77 11.87
N PRO A 811 12.43 -35.17 11.66
CA PRO A 811 12.93 -36.55 11.51
C PRO A 811 13.40 -37.22 12.82
N GLY A 812 13.26 -36.57 13.97
CA GLY A 812 13.69 -37.11 15.27
C GLY A 812 12.81 -38.23 15.84
N GLY A 813 11.72 -38.57 15.14
CA GLY A 813 10.62 -39.40 15.63
C GLY A 813 9.51 -38.56 16.24
N SER A 814 8.27 -38.95 16.00
CA SER A 814 7.09 -38.22 16.48
C SER A 814 6.70 -38.65 17.89
N ALA A 815 6.60 -37.70 18.83
CA ALA A 815 6.21 -37.95 20.22
C ALA A 815 5.42 -36.77 20.78
N GLY A 816 4.64 -37.00 21.84
CA GLY A 816 3.90 -35.95 22.54
C GLY A 816 2.76 -36.51 23.39
N THR A 817 2.08 -35.63 24.12
CA THR A 817 0.90 -35.97 24.91
C THR A 817 -0.33 -35.32 24.29
N LEU A 818 -1.37 -36.10 24.01
CA LEU A 818 -2.65 -35.56 23.55
C LEU A 818 -3.51 -35.13 24.74
N THR A 819 -4.07 -33.94 24.64
CA THR A 819 -5.01 -33.35 25.61
C THR A 819 -6.26 -32.84 24.90
N ARG A 820 -7.38 -32.72 25.61
CA ARG A 820 -8.61 -32.18 25.00
C ARG A 820 -8.57 -30.67 25.14
N ALA A 821 -8.49 -29.97 24.02
CA ALA A 821 -8.41 -28.51 23.98
C ALA A 821 -9.81 -27.87 23.87
N PHE A 822 -10.69 -28.45 23.05
CA PHE A 822 -12.06 -27.98 22.85
C PHE A 822 -13.00 -29.15 22.53
N GLN A 823 -14.28 -29.01 22.89
CA GLN A 823 -15.31 -30.04 22.68
C GLN A 823 -16.55 -29.42 22.05
N LEU A 824 -16.67 -29.52 20.73
CA LEU A 824 -17.76 -28.93 19.97
C LEU A 824 -19.13 -29.53 20.32
N SER A 825 -19.18 -30.86 20.53
CA SER A 825 -20.41 -31.59 20.84
C SER A 825 -21.07 -31.13 22.14
N ALA A 826 -20.35 -30.45 23.03
CA ALA A 826 -20.93 -29.84 24.24
C ALA A 826 -21.84 -28.65 23.94
N PHE A 827 -21.71 -28.04 22.76
CA PHE A 827 -22.47 -26.87 22.30
C PHE A 827 -23.51 -27.19 21.23
N ALA A 828 -23.47 -28.42 20.68
CA ALA A 828 -24.44 -28.90 19.71
C ALA A 828 -25.80 -29.17 20.37
N ALA A 829 -26.88 -28.81 19.69
CA ALA A 829 -28.24 -28.90 20.23
C ALA A 829 -28.69 -30.34 20.54
N ASP A 830 -28.19 -31.32 19.80
CA ASP A 830 -28.44 -32.75 20.01
C ASP A 830 -27.32 -33.46 20.80
N GLY A 831 -26.27 -32.72 21.15
CA GLY A 831 -25.09 -33.23 21.86
C GLY A 831 -24.11 -34.00 20.99
N GLN A 832 -24.23 -33.96 19.66
CA GLN A 832 -23.31 -34.57 18.71
C GLN A 832 -22.93 -33.55 17.63
N ALA A 833 -21.65 -33.35 17.39
CA ALA A 833 -21.17 -32.57 16.27
C ALA A 833 -19.80 -33.09 15.89
N ASP A 834 -19.51 -33.08 14.58
CA ASP A 834 -18.26 -33.57 14.02
C ASP A 834 -17.47 -32.38 13.48
N LEU A 835 -16.22 -32.24 13.91
CA LEU A 835 -15.35 -31.11 13.58
C LEU A 835 -14.52 -31.43 12.32
N ASP A 836 -14.88 -30.81 11.21
CA ASP A 836 -14.33 -31.06 9.86
C ASP A 836 -13.27 -30.02 9.44
N GLY A 837 -13.13 -28.94 10.21
CA GLY A 837 -12.14 -27.90 9.95
C GLY A 837 -11.93 -27.02 11.18
N LEU A 838 -10.69 -26.59 11.38
CA LEU A 838 -10.27 -25.90 12.59
C LEU A 838 -9.13 -24.94 12.24
N HIS A 839 -9.28 -23.68 12.63
CA HIS A 839 -8.19 -22.70 12.63
C HIS A 839 -8.24 -21.93 13.95
N ARG A 840 -7.14 -21.90 14.69
CA ARG A 840 -7.02 -21.12 15.92
C ARG A 840 -6.39 -19.78 15.63
N VAL A 841 -7.12 -18.70 15.88
CA VAL A 841 -6.64 -17.34 15.65
C VAL A 841 -5.50 -17.01 16.61
N SER A 842 -4.33 -16.68 16.06
CA SER A 842 -3.11 -16.40 16.83
C SER A 842 -2.96 -14.94 17.25
N ARG A 843 -3.52 -14.01 16.47
CA ARG A 843 -3.43 -12.56 16.71
C ARG A 843 -4.74 -11.85 16.42
N ASN A 844 -4.86 -10.63 16.95
CA ASN A 844 -5.97 -9.77 16.60
C ASN A 844 -5.84 -9.36 15.12
N LEU A 845 -6.96 -9.44 14.40
CA LEU A 845 -7.03 -9.16 12.98
C LEU A 845 -8.43 -8.63 12.62
N THR A 846 -8.50 -7.66 11.72
CA THR A 846 -9.76 -7.25 11.10
C THR A 846 -9.77 -7.75 9.66
N ILE A 847 -10.83 -8.45 9.26
CA ILE A 847 -10.96 -9.04 7.93
C ILE A 847 -12.21 -8.51 7.21
N GLY A 848 -12.12 -8.27 5.89
CA GLY A 848 -13.17 -7.60 5.11
C GLY A 848 -13.05 -6.07 5.11
N THR A 849 -13.76 -5.42 4.17
CA THR A 849 -13.71 -3.96 3.96
C THR A 849 -15.08 -3.29 4.21
N THR A 850 -16.14 -3.76 3.56
CA THR A 850 -17.48 -3.14 3.61
C THR A 850 -18.28 -3.55 4.85
N ASN A 851 -18.12 -4.80 5.31
CA ASN A 851 -18.65 -5.29 6.58
C ASN A 851 -17.54 -6.08 7.30
N PRO A 852 -16.59 -5.37 7.93
CA PRO A 852 -15.42 -6.01 8.50
C PRO A 852 -15.78 -6.81 9.75
N ALA A 853 -15.15 -7.98 9.91
CA ALA A 853 -15.22 -8.78 11.12
C ALA A 853 -13.92 -8.66 11.92
N GLN A 854 -14.03 -8.41 13.21
CA GLN A 854 -12.89 -8.42 14.13
C GLN A 854 -12.70 -9.79 14.74
N LEU A 855 -11.51 -10.36 14.54
CA LEU A 855 -11.01 -11.57 15.16
C LEU A 855 -10.02 -11.21 16.26
N LEU A 856 -10.12 -11.93 17.38
CA LEU A 856 -9.27 -11.76 18.55
C LEU A 856 -8.36 -12.97 18.70
N ALA A 857 -7.15 -12.76 19.22
CA ALA A 857 -6.24 -13.85 19.56
C ALA A 857 -6.94 -14.83 20.52
N GLY A 858 -6.96 -16.11 20.15
CA GLY A 858 -7.63 -17.17 20.87
C GLY A 858 -9.05 -17.49 20.39
N ASP A 859 -9.64 -16.72 19.47
CA ASP A 859 -10.86 -17.12 18.75
C ASP A 859 -10.62 -18.43 17.98
N LEU A 860 -11.67 -19.25 17.81
CA LEU A 860 -11.63 -20.46 16.98
C LEU A 860 -12.50 -20.30 15.75
N LEU A 861 -11.98 -20.67 14.59
CA LEU A 861 -12.76 -20.83 13.37
C LEU A 861 -12.97 -22.31 13.13
N LEU A 862 -14.20 -22.71 12.85
CA LEU A 862 -14.64 -24.11 12.83
C LEU A 862 -15.54 -24.36 11.63
N SER A 863 -15.47 -25.56 11.05
CA SER A 863 -16.50 -26.10 10.15
C SER A 863 -16.98 -27.45 10.65
N THR A 864 -18.23 -27.79 10.35
CA THR A 864 -18.86 -29.04 10.79
C THR A 864 -19.04 -30.01 9.63
N ALA A 865 -18.88 -31.31 9.91
CA ALA A 865 -19.04 -32.34 8.88
C ALA A 865 -20.50 -32.49 8.43
N ASP A 866 -21.47 -31.97 9.20
CA ASP A 866 -22.89 -31.94 8.88
C ASP A 866 -23.52 -30.60 9.30
N ALA A 867 -24.76 -30.36 8.88
CA ALA A 867 -25.49 -29.18 9.31
C ALA A 867 -25.87 -29.30 10.79
N GLU A 868 -25.47 -28.32 11.60
CA GLU A 868 -25.57 -28.36 13.06
C GLU A 868 -26.30 -27.15 13.63
N THR A 869 -26.67 -27.23 14.91
CA THR A 869 -27.11 -26.04 15.67
C THR A 869 -26.21 -25.87 16.89
N LEU A 870 -25.31 -24.89 16.82
CA LEU A 870 -24.27 -24.65 17.81
C LEU A 870 -24.60 -23.41 18.63
N GLY A 871 -24.83 -23.57 19.94
CA GLY A 871 -25.15 -22.43 20.82
C GLY A 871 -26.37 -21.60 20.39
N GLY A 872 -27.31 -22.20 19.65
CA GLY A 872 -28.48 -21.53 19.09
C GLY A 872 -28.32 -20.95 17.68
N VAL A 873 -27.13 -21.06 17.07
CA VAL A 873 -26.86 -20.65 15.69
C VAL A 873 -26.95 -21.88 14.78
N ALA A 874 -27.79 -21.81 13.74
CA ALA A 874 -27.86 -22.85 12.72
C ALA A 874 -26.69 -22.70 11.75
N VAL A 875 -25.89 -23.74 11.58
CA VAL A 875 -24.69 -23.75 10.74
C VAL A 875 -24.81 -24.85 9.69
N SER A 876 -24.41 -24.55 8.47
CA SER A 876 -24.32 -25.51 7.38
C SER A 876 -22.91 -26.08 7.30
N ARG A 877 -22.77 -27.24 6.65
CA ARG A 877 -21.48 -27.91 6.41
C ARG A 877 -20.43 -27.03 5.73
N ASN A 878 -20.85 -25.99 5.00
CA ASN A 878 -19.94 -25.14 4.23
C ASN A 878 -19.54 -23.86 4.96
N ASP A 879 -20.17 -23.57 6.10
CA ASP A 879 -19.91 -22.33 6.84
C ASP A 879 -18.60 -22.44 7.62
N VAL A 880 -17.88 -21.32 7.68
CA VAL A 880 -16.81 -21.13 8.65
C VAL A 880 -17.38 -20.33 9.81
N VAL A 881 -17.45 -20.97 10.96
CA VAL A 881 -18.10 -20.49 12.16
C VAL A 881 -17.04 -19.96 13.11
N LEU A 882 -17.23 -18.73 13.58
CA LEU A 882 -16.44 -18.15 14.65
C LEU A 882 -17.01 -18.58 16.01
N PHE A 883 -16.19 -19.22 16.83
CA PHE A 883 -16.41 -19.40 18.25
C PHE A 883 -15.50 -18.46 19.05
N ARG A 884 -16.13 -17.56 19.80
CA ARG A 884 -15.44 -16.65 20.72
C ARG A 884 -15.58 -17.17 22.15
N PRO A 885 -14.49 -17.56 22.82
CA PRO A 885 -14.56 -17.99 24.21
C PRO A 885 -14.99 -16.84 25.12
N ALA A 886 -15.78 -17.14 26.14
CA ALA A 886 -16.26 -16.14 27.12
C ALA A 886 -15.12 -15.59 27.99
N SER A 887 -14.03 -16.34 28.12
CA SER A 887 -12.81 -15.93 28.80
C SER A 887 -11.60 -16.40 27.97
N PRO A 888 -10.62 -15.53 27.66
CA PRO A 888 -9.49 -15.89 26.83
C PRO A 888 -8.76 -17.14 27.34
N GLY A 889 -8.58 -18.14 26.47
CA GLY A 889 -7.94 -19.42 26.79
C GLY A 889 -8.82 -20.47 27.48
N ASP A 890 -10.06 -20.12 27.86
CA ASP A 890 -11.05 -21.07 28.39
C ASP A 890 -12.16 -21.32 27.34
N TYR A 891 -12.07 -22.48 26.70
CA TYR A 891 -13.00 -22.89 25.65
C TYR A 891 -14.22 -23.67 26.17
N SER A 892 -14.48 -23.65 27.49
CA SER A 892 -15.63 -24.33 28.09
C SER A 892 -16.96 -23.59 27.93
N ALA A 893 -16.92 -22.29 27.63
CA ALA A 893 -18.08 -21.47 27.34
C ALA A 893 -17.73 -20.36 26.34
N GLY A 894 -18.68 -19.95 25.51
CA GLY A 894 -18.47 -18.93 24.49
C GLY A 894 -19.69 -18.68 23.62
N ALA A 895 -19.55 -17.85 22.60
CA ALA A 895 -20.59 -17.52 21.64
C ALA A 895 -20.19 -17.95 20.22
N PHE A 896 -21.17 -18.40 19.43
CA PHE A 896 -21.00 -18.77 18.04
C PHE A 896 -21.58 -17.69 17.11
N SER A 897 -20.95 -17.49 15.96
CA SER A 897 -21.46 -16.65 14.86
C SER A 897 -20.92 -17.16 13.53
N ILE A 898 -21.70 -17.02 12.44
CA ILE A 898 -21.21 -17.34 11.09
C ILE A 898 -20.28 -16.22 10.64
N LEU A 899 -19.03 -16.56 10.34
CA LEU A 899 -18.03 -15.61 9.84
C LEU A 899 -18.03 -15.59 8.32
N PHE A 900 -17.81 -16.76 7.71
CA PHE A 900 -17.98 -16.96 6.28
C PHE A 900 -19.20 -17.82 6.03
N ASP A 901 -20.15 -17.28 5.29
CA ASP A 901 -21.28 -18.04 4.76
C ASP A 901 -20.79 -18.87 3.56
N GLY A 902 -20.75 -20.18 3.75
CA GLY A 902 -20.22 -21.15 2.82
C GLY A 902 -20.92 -21.15 1.47
N GLN A 903 -22.14 -20.63 1.41
CA GLN A 903 -22.90 -20.50 0.17
C GLN A 903 -22.24 -19.58 -0.86
N TYR A 904 -21.45 -18.62 -0.40
CA TYR A 904 -20.83 -17.59 -1.24
C TYR A 904 -19.32 -17.78 -1.41
N VAL A 905 -18.70 -18.62 -0.58
CA VAL A 905 -17.27 -18.97 -0.65
C VAL A 905 -17.06 -20.21 -1.53
N VAL A 906 -17.81 -21.27 -1.25
CA VAL A 906 -17.74 -22.55 -1.98
C VAL A 906 -18.60 -22.46 -3.24
N ILE A 907 -18.16 -23.08 -4.34
CA ILE A 907 -18.98 -23.13 -5.56
C ILE A 907 -20.12 -24.12 -5.32
N ASN A 908 -21.24 -23.64 -4.78
CA ASN A 908 -22.42 -24.44 -4.44
C ASN A 908 -23.33 -24.77 -5.63
N SER A 909 -22.87 -24.59 -6.88
CA SER A 909 -23.65 -24.98 -8.05
C SER A 909 -23.74 -26.51 -8.28
N SER A 910 -23.22 -27.37 -7.38
CA SER A 910 -23.25 -28.84 -7.57
C SER A 910 -23.17 -29.73 -6.31
N GLY A 911 -23.44 -29.22 -5.10
CA GLY A 911 -23.30 -30.03 -3.86
C GLY A 911 -21.84 -30.30 -3.47
N ASN A 912 -20.95 -29.37 -3.82
CA ASN A 912 -19.57 -29.35 -3.30
C ASN A 912 -19.61 -28.90 -1.84
N ASN A 913 -18.70 -29.45 -1.04
CA ASN A 913 -18.57 -29.07 0.36
C ASN A 913 -17.16 -28.53 0.64
N LEU A 914 -17.07 -27.62 1.61
CA LEU A 914 -15.80 -27.29 2.26
C LEU A 914 -15.21 -28.58 2.86
N SER A 915 -13.88 -28.69 2.85
CA SER A 915 -13.20 -29.90 3.35
C SER A 915 -11.98 -29.63 4.24
N ALA A 916 -11.28 -28.53 4.00
CA ALA A 916 -10.17 -28.08 4.83
C ALA A 916 -10.00 -26.58 4.59
N PHE A 917 -9.64 -25.83 5.62
CA PHE A 917 -9.36 -24.40 5.49
C PHE A 917 -8.35 -23.92 6.53
N THR A 918 -7.72 -22.78 6.25
CA THR A 918 -6.90 -22.00 7.18
C THR A 918 -7.08 -20.51 6.86
N LEU A 919 -6.90 -19.65 7.86
CA LEU A 919 -6.94 -18.20 7.70
C LEU A 919 -5.52 -17.64 7.72
N VAL A 920 -5.17 -16.85 6.72
CA VAL A 920 -3.92 -16.08 6.69
C VAL A 920 -4.08 -14.85 7.59
N GLU A 921 -3.36 -14.74 8.70
CA GLU A 921 -3.44 -13.66 9.68
C GLU A 921 -2.36 -12.58 9.51
N ARG A 922 -1.35 -12.85 8.69
CA ARG A 922 -0.28 -11.91 8.30
C ARG A 922 0.02 -12.07 6.82
N ASP A 923 0.57 -11.03 6.19
CA ASP A 923 1.03 -11.17 4.82
C ASP A 923 2.11 -12.24 4.74
N VAL A 924 1.89 -13.27 3.93
CA VAL A 924 2.82 -14.40 3.76
C VAL A 924 3.31 -14.44 2.33
N ALA A 925 4.63 -14.31 2.17
CA ALA A 925 5.28 -14.49 0.87
C ALA A 925 5.32 -15.99 0.50
N LEU A 926 4.75 -16.32 -0.64
CA LEU A 926 4.96 -17.57 -1.38
C LEU A 926 5.87 -17.27 -2.60
N PRO A 927 6.41 -18.28 -3.31
CA PRO A 927 7.43 -18.06 -4.34
C PRO A 927 7.09 -17.02 -5.42
N ASP A 928 5.84 -16.99 -5.92
CA ASP A 928 5.43 -16.09 -7.01
C ASP A 928 4.32 -15.09 -6.60
N ILE A 929 3.84 -15.17 -5.36
CA ILE A 929 2.70 -14.38 -4.88
C ILE A 929 2.82 -14.11 -3.39
N THR A 930 2.40 -12.92 -2.97
CA THR A 930 2.18 -12.63 -1.54
C THR A 930 0.70 -12.79 -1.21
N LEU A 931 0.41 -13.61 -0.21
CA LEU A 931 -0.94 -13.78 0.30
C LEU A 931 -1.22 -12.70 1.34
N PRO A 932 -2.22 -11.82 1.14
CA PRO A 932 -2.53 -10.78 2.11
C PRO A 932 -3.23 -11.35 3.34
N ALA A 933 -3.02 -10.71 4.48
CA ALA A 933 -3.74 -10.99 5.72
C ALA A 933 -5.26 -10.87 5.52
N GLY A 934 -6.01 -11.77 6.16
CA GLY A 934 -7.44 -11.94 6.02
C GLY A 934 -7.88 -12.86 4.89
N THR A 935 -6.94 -13.41 4.12
CA THR A 935 -7.26 -14.39 3.06
C THR A 935 -7.62 -15.75 3.67
N LEU A 936 -8.76 -16.30 3.28
CA LEU A 936 -9.13 -17.69 3.61
C LEU A 936 -8.57 -18.63 2.54
N LEU A 937 -7.77 -19.60 2.94
CA LEU A 937 -7.33 -20.69 2.08
C LEU A 937 -8.20 -21.91 2.31
N PHE A 938 -8.65 -22.58 1.25
CA PHE A 938 -9.52 -23.74 1.42
C PHE A 938 -9.51 -24.74 0.26
N THR A 939 -9.94 -25.96 0.55
CA THR A 939 -10.23 -27.01 -0.45
C THR A 939 -11.70 -27.45 -0.38
N GLN A 940 -12.18 -28.10 -1.45
CA GLN A 940 -13.59 -28.49 -1.56
C GLN A 940 -13.77 -29.82 -2.33
N THR A 941 -14.84 -30.56 -2.05
CA THR A 941 -15.05 -31.97 -2.47
C THR A 941 -15.34 -32.20 -3.97
N GLY A 942 -15.55 -31.14 -4.75
CA GLY A 942 -15.97 -31.24 -6.16
C GLY A 942 -14.99 -31.98 -7.06
N SER A 943 -15.48 -32.72 -8.06
CA SER A 943 -14.64 -33.63 -8.88
C SER A 943 -13.51 -32.94 -9.66
N VAL A 944 -13.71 -31.66 -10.01
CA VAL A 944 -12.69 -30.78 -10.60
C VAL A 944 -11.99 -29.99 -9.50
N GLN A 945 -12.74 -29.55 -8.50
CA GLN A 945 -12.29 -28.59 -7.52
C GLN A 945 -11.37 -29.18 -6.45
N ARG A 946 -11.54 -30.44 -6.07
CA ARG A 946 -10.74 -31.17 -5.07
C ARG A 946 -9.26 -31.32 -5.42
N LYS A 947 -8.88 -30.89 -6.63
CA LYS A 947 -7.51 -30.94 -7.12
C LYS A 947 -6.74 -29.65 -6.87
N ASN A 948 -7.39 -28.63 -6.29
CA ASN A 948 -6.85 -27.29 -6.17
C ASN A 948 -7.00 -26.79 -4.73
N LEU A 949 -6.05 -25.93 -4.34
CA LEU A 949 -6.16 -25.07 -3.18
C LEU A 949 -6.62 -23.68 -3.66
N TYR A 950 -7.65 -23.14 -3.02
CA TYR A 950 -8.24 -21.85 -3.38
C TYR A 950 -7.86 -20.79 -2.34
N SER A 951 -7.73 -19.55 -2.80
CA SER A 951 -7.71 -18.37 -1.94
C SER A 951 -9.02 -17.60 -2.08
N TYR A 952 -9.51 -17.04 -0.97
CA TYR A 952 -10.67 -16.18 -0.92
C TYR A 952 -10.35 -14.92 -0.11
N VAL A 953 -10.41 -13.77 -0.78
CA VAL A 953 -10.18 -12.46 -0.16
C VAL A 953 -11.55 -11.83 0.10
N PRO A 954 -12.01 -11.74 1.36
CA PRO A 954 -13.33 -11.21 1.68
C PRO A 954 -13.38 -9.69 1.55
N THR A 955 -14.49 -9.17 1.03
CA THR A 955 -14.87 -7.74 1.10
C THR A 955 -15.98 -7.51 2.13
N SER A 956 -16.89 -8.46 2.31
CA SER A 956 -17.97 -8.41 3.30
C SER A 956 -18.12 -9.79 3.94
N LEU A 957 -18.42 -9.86 5.24
CA LEU A 957 -18.54 -11.10 6.01
C LEU A 957 -19.89 -11.19 6.72
N GLY A 958 -20.23 -12.40 7.16
CA GLY A 958 -21.46 -12.68 7.91
C GLY A 958 -22.52 -13.45 7.12
N PRO A 959 -23.59 -13.88 7.81
CA PRO A 959 -24.64 -14.72 7.24
C PRO A 959 -25.37 -13.98 6.12
N GLY A 960 -25.52 -14.62 4.96
CA GLY A 960 -26.22 -14.08 3.78
C GLY A 960 -25.58 -12.84 3.14
N SER A 961 -24.40 -12.42 3.62
CA SER A 961 -23.74 -11.16 3.24
C SER A 961 -22.26 -11.34 2.92
N THR A 962 -21.76 -12.58 2.90
CA THR A 962 -20.38 -12.89 2.56
C THR A 962 -20.11 -12.59 1.07
N GLN A 963 -19.16 -11.70 0.79
CA GLN A 963 -18.74 -11.30 -0.55
C GLN A 963 -17.20 -11.19 -0.58
N GLY A 964 -16.62 -11.40 -1.75
CA GLY A 964 -15.16 -11.44 -1.90
C GLY A 964 -14.75 -11.99 -3.26
N SER A 965 -13.45 -11.94 -3.53
CA SER A 965 -12.86 -12.52 -4.73
C SER A 965 -12.24 -13.89 -4.41
N ARG A 966 -12.41 -14.84 -5.32
CA ARG A 966 -11.85 -16.19 -5.22
C ARG A 966 -10.90 -16.46 -6.37
N ALA A 967 -9.74 -17.02 -6.07
CA ALA A 967 -8.80 -17.50 -7.08
C ALA A 967 -8.34 -18.94 -6.77
N ILE A 968 -7.80 -19.62 -7.79
CA ILE A 968 -7.02 -20.85 -7.56
C ILE A 968 -5.63 -20.39 -7.14
N LEU A 969 -5.22 -20.74 -5.93
CA LEU A 969 -3.86 -20.46 -5.45
C LEU A 969 -2.85 -21.41 -6.09
N LEU A 970 -3.13 -22.71 -6.05
CA LEU A 970 -2.28 -23.72 -6.68
C LEU A 970 -3.04 -25.01 -7.03
N SER A 971 -2.51 -25.76 -8.01
CA SER A 971 -2.92 -27.13 -8.27
C SER A 971 -2.16 -28.10 -7.35
N LEU A 972 -2.88 -29.04 -6.73
CA LEU A 972 -2.31 -30.07 -5.86
C LEU A 972 -1.76 -31.27 -6.64
N ILE A 973 -2.06 -31.38 -7.94
CA ILE A 973 -1.64 -32.50 -8.80
C ILE A 973 -0.11 -32.62 -8.88
N PRO A 974 0.64 -31.55 -9.20
CA PRO A 974 2.09 -31.68 -9.38
C PRO A 974 2.84 -31.89 -8.05
N LEU A 975 2.20 -31.58 -6.92
CA LEU A 975 2.70 -31.87 -5.57
C LEU A 975 2.54 -33.35 -5.16
N GLY A 976 1.92 -34.18 -6.02
CA GLY A 976 1.71 -35.60 -5.75
C GLY A 976 0.57 -35.90 -4.78
N VAL A 977 -0.26 -34.90 -4.44
CA VAL A 977 -1.40 -35.09 -3.55
C VAL A 977 -2.46 -35.98 -4.24
N PRO A 978 -2.99 -37.03 -3.59
CA PRO A 978 -4.03 -37.87 -4.15
C PRO A 978 -5.32 -37.11 -4.45
N THR A 979 -5.57 -36.76 -5.71
CA THR A 979 -6.74 -35.94 -6.12
C THR A 979 -8.07 -36.69 -6.21
N SER A 980 -8.16 -37.89 -5.65
CA SER A 980 -9.42 -38.64 -5.53
C SER A 980 -10.33 -38.04 -4.47
N ASN A 981 -9.75 -37.42 -3.44
CA ASN A 981 -10.43 -36.75 -2.34
C ASN A 981 -9.74 -35.40 -2.07
N PRO A 982 -10.44 -34.40 -1.51
CA PRO A 982 -9.81 -33.14 -1.05
C PRO A 982 -8.84 -33.37 0.12
N LEU A 983 -8.14 -32.32 0.55
CA LEU A 983 -7.32 -32.36 1.77
C LEU A 983 -8.23 -32.49 3.00
N SER A 984 -7.72 -33.13 4.06
CA SER A 984 -8.42 -33.19 5.34
C SER A 984 -7.93 -32.09 6.28
N GLY A 985 -6.63 -32.05 6.57
CA GLY A 985 -6.01 -30.94 7.32
C GLY A 985 -5.30 -29.96 6.40
N LEU A 986 -5.37 -28.66 6.72
CA LEU A 986 -4.64 -27.60 6.04
C LEU A 986 -4.28 -26.50 7.04
N ASP A 987 -3.02 -26.10 7.08
CA ASP A 987 -2.58 -24.87 7.75
C ASP A 987 -1.40 -24.22 7.02
N ILE A 988 -1.12 -22.95 7.30
CA ILE A 988 0.00 -22.20 6.73
C ILE A 988 0.89 -21.63 7.84
N ILE A 989 2.20 -21.67 7.62
CA ILE A 989 3.19 -21.12 8.54
C ILE A 989 3.43 -19.66 8.14
N GLU A 990 2.91 -18.74 8.94
CA GLU A 990 2.94 -17.31 8.60
C GLU A 990 4.18 -16.59 9.09
N GLU A 991 4.82 -17.16 10.11
CA GLU A 991 6.08 -16.69 10.66
C GLU A 991 6.88 -17.90 11.15
N CYS A 992 8.20 -17.76 11.22
CA CYS A 992 9.04 -18.86 11.66
C CYS A 992 8.67 -19.33 13.07
N ARG A 993 8.57 -20.65 13.27
CA ARG A 993 8.19 -21.27 14.55
C ARG A 993 9.06 -22.45 14.89
N VAL A 994 9.26 -22.71 16.18
CA VAL A 994 9.85 -23.96 16.67
C VAL A 994 8.73 -24.80 17.31
N ILE A 995 8.42 -25.96 16.73
CA ILE A 995 7.40 -26.89 17.23
C ILE A 995 8.07 -28.23 17.47
N GLY A 996 7.99 -28.75 18.70
CA GLY A 996 8.59 -30.04 19.05
C GLY A 996 10.10 -30.14 18.77
N GLY A 997 10.82 -29.01 18.88
CA GLY A 997 12.25 -28.91 18.59
C GLY A 997 12.60 -28.79 17.11
N GLU A 998 11.65 -28.93 16.20
CA GLU A 998 11.82 -28.69 14.77
C GLU A 998 11.52 -27.23 14.42
N THR A 999 12.38 -26.61 13.63
CA THR A 999 12.16 -25.23 13.18
C THR A 999 11.48 -25.21 11.82
N LEU A 1000 10.38 -24.49 11.73
CA LEU A 1000 9.51 -24.41 10.56
C LEU A 1000 9.50 -22.96 10.04
N PRO A 1001 10.07 -22.72 8.84
CA PRO A 1001 10.04 -21.41 8.17
C PRO A 1001 8.64 -20.95 7.77
N ALA A 1002 8.48 -19.63 7.66
CA ALA A 1002 7.29 -19.01 7.08
C ALA A 1002 7.12 -19.38 5.58
N GLY A 1003 5.89 -19.29 5.07
CA GLY A 1003 5.57 -19.58 3.66
C GLY A 1003 5.43 -21.08 3.35
N ARG A 1004 5.47 -21.95 4.36
CA ARG A 1004 5.27 -23.39 4.21
C ARG A 1004 3.84 -23.80 4.53
N LEU A 1005 3.36 -24.86 3.88
CA LEU A 1005 2.03 -25.43 4.13
C LEU A 1005 2.13 -26.68 4.98
N LEU A 1006 1.25 -26.82 5.95
CA LEU A 1006 1.00 -28.08 6.65
C LEU A 1006 -0.25 -28.73 6.08
N LEU A 1007 -0.20 -30.02 5.80
CA LEU A 1007 -1.36 -30.73 5.27
C LEU A 1007 -1.48 -32.16 5.80
N SER A 1008 -2.72 -32.65 5.85
CA SER A 1008 -3.03 -34.09 5.96
C SER A 1008 -3.90 -34.52 4.77
N ILE A 1009 -3.84 -35.81 4.43
CA ILE A 1009 -4.55 -36.39 3.29
C ILE A 1009 -5.52 -37.49 3.75
N PRO A 1010 -6.74 -37.58 3.21
CA PRO A 1010 -7.74 -38.57 3.66
C PRO A 1010 -7.41 -40.01 3.25
N VAL A 1011 -6.49 -40.19 2.30
CA VAL A 1011 -6.09 -41.50 1.78
C VAL A 1011 -4.59 -41.56 1.63
N SER A 1012 -4.00 -42.72 1.91
CA SER A 1012 -2.55 -42.88 1.78
C SER A 1012 -2.05 -42.55 0.39
N GLY A 1013 -0.97 -41.77 0.32
CA GLY A 1013 -0.42 -41.30 -0.95
C GLY A 1013 0.98 -40.73 -0.80
N ARG A 1014 1.68 -40.58 -1.92
CA ARG A 1014 3.07 -40.10 -1.93
C ARG A 1014 3.15 -38.72 -2.53
N LEU A 1015 3.51 -37.74 -1.70
CA LEU A 1015 3.79 -36.39 -2.15
C LEU A 1015 5.18 -36.29 -2.78
N SER A 1016 5.37 -35.28 -3.63
CA SER A 1016 6.63 -34.96 -4.28
C SER A 1016 7.72 -34.71 -3.23
N GLY A 1017 8.88 -35.36 -3.36
CA GLY A 1017 9.99 -35.25 -2.40
C GLY A 1017 10.02 -36.28 -1.28
N MET A 1018 8.91 -36.99 -1.02
CA MET A 1018 8.85 -37.99 0.06
C MET A 1018 9.34 -39.38 -0.38
N SER A 1019 10.07 -40.06 0.51
CA SER A 1019 10.55 -41.44 0.31
C SER A 1019 9.49 -42.51 0.65
N GLU A 1020 8.49 -42.16 1.44
CA GLU A 1020 7.40 -43.03 1.90
C GLU A 1020 6.04 -42.39 1.63
N ASP A 1021 4.99 -43.20 1.76
CA ASP A 1021 3.61 -42.73 1.57
C ASP A 1021 3.11 -42.11 2.88
N LEU A 1022 2.56 -40.90 2.80
CA LEU A 1022 1.87 -40.22 3.89
C LEU A 1022 0.54 -40.95 4.17
N LYS A 1023 0.24 -41.24 5.44
CA LYS A 1023 -1.02 -41.87 5.86
C LYS A 1023 -2.04 -40.82 6.33
N PRO A 1024 -3.33 -41.19 6.47
CA PRO A 1024 -4.35 -40.25 6.95
C PRO A 1024 -4.16 -39.72 8.37
N GLN A 1025 -3.33 -40.39 9.17
CA GLN A 1025 -2.98 -39.98 10.52
C GLN A 1025 -1.73 -39.08 10.58
N ASP A 1026 -1.07 -38.85 9.43
CA ASP A 1026 0.21 -38.14 9.35
C ASP A 1026 0.01 -36.69 8.90
N VAL A 1027 0.96 -35.82 9.25
CA VAL A 1027 1.04 -34.43 8.77
C VAL A 1027 2.32 -34.25 7.96
N ALA A 1028 2.21 -33.66 6.78
CA ALA A 1028 3.34 -33.27 5.95
C ALA A 1028 3.54 -31.76 5.99
N GLU A 1029 4.82 -31.35 5.96
CA GLU A 1029 5.22 -29.99 5.66
C GLU A 1029 5.60 -29.91 4.19
N VAL A 1030 5.01 -28.95 3.46
CA VAL A 1030 5.27 -28.70 2.05
C VAL A 1030 5.96 -27.36 1.87
N THR A 1031 7.11 -27.41 1.20
CA THR A 1031 7.84 -26.24 0.71
C THR A 1031 7.53 -26.05 -0.77
N LEU A 1032 6.89 -24.93 -1.11
CA LEU A 1032 6.59 -24.56 -2.48
C LEU A 1032 7.81 -23.92 -3.14
N THR A 1033 7.98 -24.17 -4.43
CA THR A 1033 8.95 -23.50 -5.30
C THR A 1033 8.28 -22.75 -6.45
N ALA A 1034 6.99 -23.00 -6.69
CA ALA A 1034 6.14 -22.26 -7.62
C ALA A 1034 4.66 -22.45 -7.23
N THR A 1035 3.80 -21.51 -7.59
CA THR A 1035 2.34 -21.50 -7.36
C THR A 1035 1.56 -21.61 -8.69
N GLY A 1036 0.23 -21.54 -8.65
CA GLY A 1036 -0.61 -21.63 -9.86
C GLY A 1036 -0.80 -23.04 -10.41
N SER A 1037 -1.04 -23.16 -11.73
CA SER A 1037 -1.33 -24.45 -12.38
C SER A 1037 -0.11 -25.36 -12.51
N GLU A 1038 1.08 -24.78 -12.64
CA GLU A 1038 2.38 -25.46 -12.70
C GLU A 1038 3.06 -25.52 -11.33
N ALA A 1039 2.28 -25.40 -10.25
CA ALA A 1039 2.81 -25.36 -8.88
C ALA A 1039 3.77 -26.50 -8.61
N ALA A 1040 4.95 -26.17 -8.09
CA ALA A 1040 6.01 -27.13 -7.82
C ALA A 1040 6.44 -27.01 -6.36
N GLY A 1041 6.95 -28.10 -5.80
CA GLY A 1041 7.38 -28.12 -4.41
C GLY A 1041 7.83 -29.49 -3.96
N THR A 1042 8.36 -29.54 -2.75
CA THR A 1042 8.76 -30.78 -2.08
C THR A 1042 8.11 -30.85 -0.71
N ALA A 1043 7.70 -32.06 -0.32
CA ALA A 1043 7.11 -32.36 0.96
C ALA A 1043 8.05 -33.23 1.79
N ARG A 1044 8.03 -33.04 3.11
CA ARG A 1044 8.59 -33.99 4.08
C ARG A 1044 7.54 -34.36 5.11
N LEU A 1045 7.70 -35.55 5.70
CA LEU A 1045 6.92 -35.95 6.85
C LEU A 1045 7.29 -35.04 8.03
N LEU A 1046 6.28 -34.46 8.67
CA LEU A 1046 6.44 -33.61 9.86
C LEU A 1046 5.97 -34.34 11.12
N LEU A 1047 4.81 -34.99 11.04
CA LEU A 1047 4.25 -35.79 12.13
C LEU A 1047 3.83 -37.16 11.62
N ARG A 1048 4.31 -38.21 12.27
CA ARG A 1048 3.86 -39.59 12.07
C ARG A 1048 2.83 -39.96 13.13
N GLY A 1049 1.56 -40.07 12.74
CA GLY A 1049 0.48 -40.38 13.69
C GLY A 1049 0.64 -41.74 14.37
N ALA A 1050 1.19 -42.73 13.66
CA ALA A 1050 1.40 -44.06 14.19
C ALA A 1050 2.35 -44.10 15.40
N ASP A 1051 3.31 -43.18 15.51
CA ASP A 1051 4.23 -43.11 16.66
C ASP A 1051 3.55 -42.54 17.90
N LEU A 1052 2.49 -41.74 17.72
CA LEU A 1052 1.61 -41.26 18.79
C LEU A 1052 0.56 -42.30 19.21
N GLY A 1053 0.38 -43.36 18.42
CA GLY A 1053 -0.67 -44.37 18.60
C GLY A 1053 -1.93 -44.11 17.78
N LEU A 1054 -1.93 -43.15 16.84
CA LEU A 1054 -3.02 -42.98 15.87
C LEU A 1054 -2.85 -44.03 14.76
N ASP A 1055 -3.52 -45.19 14.91
CA ASP A 1055 -3.27 -46.37 14.09
C ASP A 1055 -4.52 -46.98 13.45
N SER A 1056 -5.68 -46.38 13.67
CA SER A 1056 -6.97 -46.81 13.13
C SER A 1056 -7.58 -45.80 12.16
N ALA A 1057 -8.55 -46.26 11.37
CA ALA A 1057 -9.28 -45.40 10.44
C ALA A 1057 -10.11 -44.32 11.15
N ALA A 1058 -10.57 -44.58 12.38
CA ALA A 1058 -11.31 -43.61 13.19
C ALA A 1058 -10.43 -42.41 13.60
N GLU A 1059 -9.11 -42.62 13.68
CA GLU A 1059 -8.10 -41.65 14.09
C GLU A 1059 -7.49 -40.90 12.90
N SER A 1060 -8.06 -41.03 11.70
CA SER A 1060 -7.66 -40.22 10.55
C SER A 1060 -7.91 -38.75 10.86
N LEU A 1061 -6.97 -37.88 10.51
CA LEU A 1061 -7.04 -36.45 10.82
C LEU A 1061 -8.03 -35.75 9.88
N ASP A 1062 -8.96 -34.99 10.46
CA ASP A 1062 -9.95 -34.20 9.71
C ASP A 1062 -9.73 -32.70 9.82
N ALA A 1063 -9.01 -32.22 10.85
CA ALA A 1063 -8.64 -30.82 10.96
C ALA A 1063 -7.25 -30.68 11.57
N LEU A 1064 -6.58 -29.57 11.23
CA LEU A 1064 -5.22 -29.26 11.65
C LEU A 1064 -5.10 -27.75 11.85
N SER A 1065 -4.55 -27.33 13.00
CA SER A 1065 -4.16 -25.94 13.23
C SER A 1065 -2.93 -25.87 14.13
N ILE A 1066 -2.05 -24.91 13.88
CA ILE A 1066 -0.89 -24.63 14.73
C ILE A 1066 -1.36 -24.00 16.04
N GLN A 1067 -0.86 -24.52 17.16
CA GLN A 1067 -1.02 -23.90 18.46
C GLN A 1067 0.13 -22.89 18.66
N PRO A 1068 -0.16 -21.57 18.73
CA PRO A 1068 0.83 -20.52 18.92
C PRO A 1068 1.64 -20.67 20.20
#